data_AF-A0A512DCQ7-F1
#
_entry.id   AF-A0A512DCQ7-F1
#
_cell.length_a   1.000
_cell.length_b   1.000
_cell.length_c   1.000
_cell.angle_alpha   90.00
_cell.angle_beta   90.00
_cell.angle_gamma   90.00
#
_symmetry.space_group_name_H-M   'P 1'
#
loop_
_entity.id
_entity.type
_entity.pdbx_description
1 polymer ?
#
loop_
_entity_poly.entity_id
_entity_poly.type
_entity_poly.pdbx_seq_one_letter_code
_entity_poly.pdbx_strand_id
1 'polypeptide(L)'
;MHVTVRRGRQALTSLRLRLGAPPPAAGRYVPGPPVEDVPADAVGTPDGFTVEPPPDWLWAGGGSAPALRDPAAYRAAGTAPYLSLAPVEVARRGLDDAQKEHYCRSSADVTMRGGTTSGVVYPLAVCEIARSFRLRNVGGASAGAIAAGMAAAAEVGRASGVDDVPLADADRERGHVRPGFAGLADAMAWLCQLDDPAGTPERHRLASLFRPARPGRHLFRVAEAYWAERWLTLPYLVVRATGLVPTLVVAAALVVAGMLLGQLSHAPGADIPWLRTASLGTLGLLGILAVLIGVGLGVAAWPPGEAVPSTLDDPVVPRTGRSAGAVVRALWLPVASVLTGVALVAACLVWSPIRLEVLVTVAAGLLLTVLLALAAGAAVILARAKRFGYGVVAGADSPRGARGADPSRTAGRPVVTWLSDTLGELSGLTHAHAGGAGPVAGGPPVLRFGHLWCGPDFDPAHPGEAVEMSARPELRRVNLELITSELVQSRAYRFPLPRSDVMREGDGSPLYVSVADLTDPDRQVVPADVRQVLLQCDDDPDLPRPTAEMTDIRTGDRVRLVPLPEPWNLPVVLAVRLSMSLPGLFQAVRLYREAEAVPVRDELGRALLRDGVPVVYPSGAGPWCEQLWFTDGGVTSNFPIHFFDSPLPLWPTFGIDLGSHPPGRLSQDVWVPQDWDVRGAPTRNLSAGMPAFLSAIIGTARGWRDTEQTFMPGTRGRVAWVRQRAGEGGANLFMDNATIASLALRGVVAGARLRRRFSDLAYWRRSQWIRMRAAVGSLEELAQDVTRSRHRQPYDELSRADLAAAALRRITGADLPGDPRGTATSPDLPWYEPAEATAAEYWRAVQTLLDGVEQGARPADDTLLTDDVPQPSPVLRQVPRV
;
A
#
# COMPACT_ATOMS: atom_id res chain seq x y z
N MET A 1 -14.18 19.24 17.04
CA MET A 1 -15.42 18.91 16.30
C MET A 1 -15.41 17.45 15.87
N HIS A 2 -16.21 16.61 16.53
CA HIS A 2 -16.37 15.18 16.19
C HIS A 2 -17.33 15.06 15.00
N VAL A 3 -16.95 14.31 13.96
CA VAL A 3 -17.76 14.20 12.74
C VAL A 3 -17.82 12.73 12.34
N THR A 4 -19.04 12.21 12.29
CA THR A 4 -19.36 10.89 11.75
C THR A 4 -19.89 11.04 10.33
N VAL A 5 -19.38 10.24 9.41
CA VAL A 5 -19.78 10.17 8.00
C VAL A 5 -21.01 9.27 7.88
N ARG A 6 -21.94 9.63 6.98
CA ARG A 6 -23.15 8.84 6.70
C ARG A 6 -22.80 7.44 6.18
N ARG A 7 -23.66 6.46 6.45
CA ARG A 7 -23.43 5.03 6.13
C ARG A 7 -24.54 4.42 5.28
N GLY A 8 -24.30 3.21 4.78
CA GLY A 8 -25.27 2.47 3.97
C GLY A 8 -25.71 3.25 2.73
N ARG A 9 -26.98 3.16 2.37
CA ARG A 9 -27.54 3.90 1.22
C ARG A 9 -27.37 5.42 1.32
N GLN A 10 -27.31 5.98 2.53
CA GLN A 10 -27.09 7.42 2.69
C GLN A 10 -25.68 7.85 2.28
N ALA A 11 -24.68 6.98 2.42
CA ALA A 11 -23.31 7.23 1.96
C ALA A 11 -23.27 7.38 0.43
N LEU A 12 -23.96 6.49 -0.30
CA LEU A 12 -24.05 6.54 -1.76
C LEU A 12 -24.71 7.84 -2.24
N THR A 13 -25.82 8.25 -1.62
CA THR A 13 -26.50 9.52 -1.96
C THR A 13 -25.61 10.72 -1.67
N SER A 14 -24.96 10.75 -0.51
CA SER A 14 -24.03 11.80 -0.12
C SER A 14 -22.84 11.89 -1.07
N LEU A 15 -22.32 10.76 -1.51
CA LEU A 15 -21.22 10.71 -2.47
C LEU A 15 -21.66 11.16 -3.86
N ARG A 16 -22.83 10.74 -4.36
CA ARG A 16 -23.40 11.22 -5.63
C ARG A 16 -23.49 12.74 -5.69
N LEU A 17 -24.00 13.36 -4.63
CA LEU A 17 -24.08 14.83 -4.53
C LEU A 17 -22.70 15.48 -4.60
N ARG A 18 -21.69 14.91 -3.92
CA ARG A 18 -20.32 15.45 -3.93
C ARG A 18 -19.61 15.26 -5.26
N LEU A 19 -19.94 14.20 -5.99
CA LEU A 19 -19.43 13.94 -7.32
C LEU A 19 -20.23 14.63 -8.42
N GLY A 20 -21.38 15.26 -8.15
CA GLY A 20 -22.17 15.99 -9.15
C GLY A 20 -23.03 15.10 -10.04
N ALA A 21 -23.33 13.86 -9.63
CA ALA A 21 -24.24 12.97 -10.36
C ALA A 21 -25.71 13.40 -10.11
N PRO A 22 -26.61 13.29 -11.12
CA PRO A 22 -28.02 13.62 -10.95
C PRO A 22 -28.68 12.72 -9.88
N PRO A 23 -29.63 13.24 -9.07
CA PRO A 23 -30.37 12.42 -8.13
C PRO A 23 -31.14 11.32 -8.88
N PRO A 24 -31.29 10.10 -8.31
CA PRO A 24 -32.08 9.06 -8.96
C PRO A 24 -33.49 9.59 -9.26
N ALA A 25 -33.98 9.32 -10.47
CA ALA A 25 -35.35 9.63 -10.88
C ALA A 25 -36.31 9.13 -9.79
N ALA A 26 -37.30 9.95 -9.44
CA ALA A 26 -38.18 9.82 -8.28
C ALA A 26 -38.84 8.42 -8.13
N GLY A 27 -38.09 7.45 -7.62
CA GLY A 27 -38.58 6.20 -7.08
C GLY A 27 -38.77 6.39 -5.58
N ARG A 28 -39.96 6.02 -5.07
CA ARG A 28 -40.33 6.13 -3.66
C ARG A 28 -39.15 5.75 -2.75
N TYR A 29 -38.64 6.74 -2.01
CA TYR A 29 -37.75 6.53 -0.88
C TYR A 29 -38.47 5.63 0.12
N VAL A 30 -38.13 4.34 0.14
CA VAL A 30 -38.47 3.45 1.25
C VAL A 30 -37.27 3.53 2.19
N PRO A 31 -37.38 4.19 3.36
CA PRO A 31 -36.33 4.12 4.36
C PRO A 31 -36.06 2.65 4.66
N GLY A 32 -34.80 2.23 4.47
CA GLY A 32 -34.36 0.95 5.00
C GLY A 32 -34.52 0.94 6.52
N PRO A 33 -34.64 -0.24 7.16
CA PRO A 33 -34.76 -0.33 8.60
C PRO A 33 -33.63 0.46 9.28
N PRO A 34 -33.87 1.08 10.44
CA PRO A 34 -32.81 1.71 11.22
C PRO A 34 -31.70 0.68 11.45
N VAL A 35 -30.45 1.11 11.27
CA VAL A 35 -29.28 0.26 11.51
C VAL A 35 -29.24 -0.04 13.00
N GLU A 36 -29.66 -1.25 13.40
CA GLU A 36 -29.71 -1.71 14.79
C GLU A 36 -28.33 -2.03 15.39
N ASP A 37 -27.25 -2.03 14.60
CA ASP A 37 -25.89 -2.29 15.10
C ASP A 37 -25.08 -0.99 15.30
N VAL A 38 -25.57 -0.13 16.20
CA VAL A 38 -24.69 0.80 16.92
C VAL A 38 -24.29 0.09 18.20
N PRO A 39 -23.03 -0.36 18.37
CA PRO A 39 -22.57 -0.99 19.61
C PRO A 39 -22.94 -0.10 20.81
N ALA A 40 -23.39 -0.69 21.92
CA ALA A 40 -23.79 0.06 23.12
C ALA A 40 -22.68 0.98 23.70
N ASP A 41 -21.45 0.76 23.26
CA ASP A 41 -20.22 1.50 23.54
C ASP A 41 -19.90 2.64 22.54
N ALA A 42 -20.73 2.83 21.51
CA ALA A 42 -20.70 4.03 20.67
C ALA A 42 -21.31 5.21 21.43
N VAL A 43 -20.46 5.91 22.19
CA VAL A 43 -20.79 7.22 22.73
C VAL A 43 -21.09 8.14 21.53
N GLY A 44 -22.38 8.29 21.21
CA GLY A 44 -22.87 9.40 20.40
C GLY A 44 -22.52 10.72 21.07
N THR A 45 -22.70 11.83 20.36
CA THR A 45 -22.67 13.14 21.01
C THR A 45 -23.63 13.07 22.21
N PRO A 46 -23.18 13.35 23.46
CA PRO A 46 -24.05 13.20 24.62
C PRO A 46 -25.32 14.04 24.44
N ASP A 47 -26.46 13.56 24.94
CA ASP A 47 -27.72 14.29 24.88
C ASP A 47 -27.55 15.71 25.46
N GLY A 48 -28.07 16.71 24.74
CA GLY A 48 -27.95 18.13 25.13
C GLY A 48 -26.73 18.88 24.58
N PHE A 49 -25.83 18.23 23.82
CA PHE A 49 -24.70 18.91 23.16
C PHE A 49 -24.99 19.13 21.66
N THR A 50 -25.12 20.38 21.26
CA THR A 50 -25.21 20.79 19.85
C THR A 50 -23.82 21.03 19.27
N VAL A 51 -23.47 20.28 18.21
CA VAL A 51 -22.30 20.60 17.39
C VAL A 51 -22.75 21.50 16.25
N GLU A 52 -22.50 22.81 16.34
CA GLU A 52 -22.76 23.72 15.24
C GLU A 52 -21.85 23.38 14.05
N PRO A 53 -22.40 23.02 12.88
CA PRO A 53 -21.60 22.85 11.68
C PRO A 53 -20.98 24.20 11.31
N PRO A 54 -19.69 24.26 10.92
CA PRO A 54 -19.09 25.50 10.49
C PRO A 54 -19.87 26.08 9.28
N PRO A 55 -19.82 27.40 9.04
CA PRO A 55 -20.62 28.06 8.01
C PRO A 55 -20.47 27.42 6.61
N ASP A 56 -19.27 26.95 6.28
CA ASP A 56 -18.93 26.30 4.99
C ASP A 56 -18.85 24.76 5.10
N TRP A 57 -19.67 24.16 5.96
CA TRP A 57 -19.62 22.73 6.22
C TRP A 57 -19.92 21.89 4.96
N LEU A 58 -19.23 20.75 4.82
CA LEU A 58 -19.42 19.82 3.70
C LEU A 58 -20.87 19.30 3.56
N TRP A 59 -21.76 19.57 4.50
CA TRP A 59 -23.17 19.19 4.41
C TRP A 59 -24.13 20.35 4.72
N ALA A 60 -23.60 21.57 4.95
CA ALA A 60 -24.43 22.77 5.00
C ALA A 60 -24.73 23.20 3.55
N GLY A 61 -26.01 23.24 3.19
CA GLY A 61 -26.44 23.74 1.90
C GLY A 61 -26.06 25.21 1.78
N GLY A 62 -25.14 25.54 0.88
CA GLY A 62 -24.72 26.93 0.69
C GLY A 62 -23.41 27.17 -0.07
N GLY A 63 -22.52 26.17 -0.21
CA GLY A 63 -21.28 26.35 -0.95
C GLY A 63 -21.44 26.19 -2.46
N SER A 64 -21.17 27.25 -3.25
CA SER A 64 -21.10 27.28 -4.72
C SER A 64 -19.94 26.49 -5.34
N ALA A 65 -19.30 25.59 -4.58
CA ALA A 65 -18.09 24.92 -4.98
C ALA A 65 -18.43 23.83 -6.03
N PRO A 66 -17.74 23.80 -7.20
CA PRO A 66 -18.01 22.81 -8.24
C PRO A 66 -17.91 21.36 -7.73
N ALA A 67 -18.59 20.43 -8.39
CA ALA A 67 -18.53 19.02 -8.02
C ALA A 67 -17.13 18.42 -8.24
N LEU A 68 -16.77 17.34 -7.55
CA LEU A 68 -15.45 16.72 -7.73
C LEU A 68 -15.24 16.07 -9.11
N ARG A 69 -16.31 15.76 -9.85
CA ARG A 69 -16.20 15.29 -11.25
C ARG A 69 -16.20 16.43 -12.27
N ASP A 70 -16.35 17.67 -11.81
CA ASP A 70 -16.28 18.85 -12.65
C ASP A 70 -14.81 19.33 -12.75
N PRO A 71 -14.20 19.29 -13.94
CA PRO A 71 -12.82 19.78 -14.14
C PRO A 71 -12.62 21.22 -13.64
N ALA A 72 -13.66 22.07 -13.69
CA ALA A 72 -13.60 23.44 -13.21
C ALA A 72 -13.29 23.53 -11.70
N ALA A 73 -13.58 22.48 -10.92
CA ALA A 73 -13.24 22.40 -9.50
C ALA A 73 -11.73 22.54 -9.22
N TYR A 74 -10.90 22.20 -10.22
CA TYR A 74 -9.44 22.15 -10.12
C TYR A 74 -8.75 23.30 -10.86
N ARG A 75 -9.53 24.12 -11.58
CA ARG A 75 -9.09 25.34 -12.28
C ARG A 75 -9.24 26.60 -11.42
N ALA A 76 -10.17 26.60 -10.47
CA ALA A 76 -10.59 27.79 -9.71
C ALA A 76 -9.51 28.41 -8.80
N ALA A 77 -8.45 27.67 -8.43
CA ALA A 77 -7.29 28.19 -7.71
C ALA A 77 -6.11 28.37 -8.66
N GLY A 78 -5.97 29.55 -9.25
CA GLY A 78 -4.76 29.96 -9.97
C GLY A 78 -4.56 29.23 -11.31
N THR A 79 -5.21 29.73 -12.35
CA THR A 79 -4.88 29.46 -13.77
C THR A 79 -3.57 30.11 -14.21
N ALA A 80 -2.81 30.69 -13.26
CA ALA A 80 -1.58 31.39 -13.56
C ALA A 80 -0.52 30.40 -14.09
N PRO A 81 0.04 30.62 -15.30
CA PRO A 81 0.97 29.68 -15.92
C PRO A 81 2.18 29.33 -15.06
N TYR A 82 2.65 30.27 -14.22
CA TYR A 82 3.80 30.09 -13.35
C TYR A 82 3.58 29.02 -12.26
N LEU A 83 2.33 28.70 -11.90
CA LEU A 83 2.01 27.62 -10.96
C LEU A 83 2.28 26.23 -11.54
N SER A 84 2.49 26.09 -12.84
CA SER A 84 2.81 24.80 -13.46
C SER A 84 4.30 24.55 -13.64
N LEU A 85 5.13 25.55 -13.31
CA LEU A 85 6.58 25.50 -13.41
C LEU A 85 7.19 24.69 -12.28
N ALA A 86 8.40 24.20 -12.51
CA ALA A 86 9.22 23.58 -11.48
C ALA A 86 9.74 24.63 -10.48
N PRO A 87 10.03 24.25 -9.22
CA PRO A 87 10.51 25.16 -8.18
C PRO A 87 11.73 26.01 -8.58
N VAL A 88 12.74 25.41 -9.23
CA VAL A 88 13.93 26.16 -9.66
C VAL A 88 13.62 27.16 -10.77
N GLU A 89 12.71 26.82 -11.67
CA GLU A 89 12.33 27.69 -12.79
C GLU A 89 11.62 28.96 -12.29
N VAL A 90 10.84 28.85 -11.22
CA VAL A 90 10.20 29.98 -10.52
C VAL A 90 11.25 30.93 -9.93
N ALA A 91 12.33 30.39 -9.35
CA ALA A 91 13.43 31.20 -8.83
C ALA A 91 14.20 31.92 -9.95
N ARG A 92 14.32 31.31 -11.13
CA ARG A 92 15.04 31.87 -12.29
C ARG A 92 14.26 32.93 -13.05
N ARG A 93 12.92 32.79 -13.17
CA ARG A 93 12.07 33.68 -14.01
C ARG A 93 11.88 35.11 -13.52
N GLY A 94 12.50 35.51 -12.41
CA GLY A 94 12.38 36.89 -11.91
C GLY A 94 10.97 37.28 -11.50
N LEU A 95 10.18 36.34 -10.97
CA LEU A 95 8.84 36.62 -10.44
C LEU A 95 8.90 37.64 -9.29
N ASP A 96 7.86 38.45 -9.15
CA ASP A 96 7.72 39.35 -8.00
C ASP A 96 7.42 38.57 -6.70
N ASP A 97 7.55 39.24 -5.55
CA ASP A 97 7.41 38.57 -4.25
C ASP A 97 5.98 38.10 -3.99
N ALA A 98 4.97 38.77 -4.55
CA ALA A 98 3.57 38.36 -4.42
C ALA A 98 3.28 37.08 -5.22
N GLN A 99 3.87 36.96 -6.42
CA GLN A 99 3.81 35.75 -7.26
C GLN A 99 4.54 34.58 -6.61
N LYS A 100 5.71 34.82 -6.02
CA LYS A 100 6.42 33.79 -5.23
C LYS A 100 5.62 33.34 -4.01
N GLU A 101 5.04 34.28 -3.26
CA GLU A 101 4.17 33.93 -2.14
C GLU A 101 2.95 33.14 -2.60
N HIS A 102 2.29 33.56 -3.70
CA HIS A 102 1.18 32.82 -4.28
C HIS A 102 1.59 31.40 -4.70
N TYR A 103 2.75 31.25 -5.35
CA TYR A 103 3.29 29.96 -5.73
C TYR A 103 3.48 29.03 -4.51
N CYS A 104 4.07 29.53 -3.43
CA CYS A 104 4.27 28.77 -2.20
C CYS A 104 2.94 28.44 -1.49
N ARG A 105 2.00 29.39 -1.47
CA ARG A 105 0.68 29.21 -0.82
C ARG A 105 -0.24 28.28 -1.59
N SER A 106 -0.05 28.15 -2.90
CA SER A 106 -0.80 27.25 -3.77
C SER A 106 -0.05 25.97 -4.10
N SER A 107 1.03 25.64 -3.39
CA SER A 107 1.76 24.38 -3.53
C SER A 107 1.61 23.52 -2.27
N ALA A 108 1.65 22.20 -2.42
CA ALA A 108 1.69 21.27 -1.30
C ALA A 108 2.39 19.96 -1.71
N ASP A 109 2.95 19.29 -0.72
CA ASP A 109 3.34 17.89 -0.86
C ASP A 109 2.28 16.99 -0.22
N VAL A 110 2.16 15.76 -0.70
CA VAL A 110 1.22 14.77 -0.14
C VAL A 110 1.92 13.43 0.02
N THR A 111 1.84 12.86 1.21
CA THR A 111 2.25 11.49 1.49
C THR A 111 1.10 10.66 2.06
N MET A 112 1.10 9.38 1.74
CA MET A 112 -0.02 8.48 1.96
C MET A 112 0.48 7.17 2.54
N ARG A 113 -0.06 6.79 3.71
CA ARG A 113 0.35 5.57 4.40
C ARG A 113 -0.10 4.31 3.65
N GLY A 114 0.71 3.25 3.72
CA GLY A 114 0.28 1.94 3.28
C GLY A 114 -0.78 1.30 4.19
N GLY A 115 -1.75 0.64 3.56
CA GLY A 115 -2.79 -0.11 4.23
C GLY A 115 -3.79 -0.61 3.20
N THR A 116 -4.25 -1.85 3.30
CA THR A 116 -5.10 -2.49 2.27
C THR A 116 -6.33 -1.68 1.85
N THR A 117 -6.91 -0.89 2.75
CA THR A 117 -8.09 -0.04 2.49
C THR A 117 -7.77 1.41 2.19
N SER A 118 -6.50 1.78 2.10
CA SER A 118 -6.14 3.15 1.75
C SER A 118 -6.44 3.51 0.30
N GLY A 119 -6.41 2.52 -0.59
CA GLY A 119 -6.68 2.70 -2.03
C GLY A 119 -8.06 3.28 -2.35
N VAL A 120 -9.04 3.20 -1.43
CA VAL A 120 -10.39 3.78 -1.60
C VAL A 120 -10.62 5.08 -0.83
N VAL A 121 -9.76 5.40 0.15
CA VAL A 121 -9.87 6.62 0.96
C VAL A 121 -9.15 7.79 0.28
N TYR A 122 -7.93 7.55 -0.20
CA TYR A 122 -7.03 8.61 -0.64
C TYR A 122 -7.43 9.34 -1.92
N PRO A 123 -8.00 8.69 -2.95
CA PRO A 123 -8.33 9.38 -4.20
C PRO A 123 -9.15 10.66 -4.00
N LEU A 124 -10.24 10.60 -3.24
CA LEU A 124 -11.09 11.76 -3.01
C LEU A 124 -10.51 12.76 -2.00
N ALA A 125 -9.63 12.32 -1.10
CA ALA A 125 -8.90 13.22 -0.23
C ALA A 125 -7.93 14.10 -1.05
N VAL A 126 -7.21 13.47 -1.98
CA VAL A 126 -6.32 14.17 -2.91
C VAL A 126 -7.13 15.10 -3.82
N CYS A 127 -8.26 14.66 -4.37
CA CYS A 127 -9.17 15.52 -5.12
C CYS A 127 -9.54 16.77 -4.30
N GLU A 128 -9.90 16.64 -3.03
CA GLU A 128 -10.21 17.80 -2.20
C GLU A 128 -9.02 18.73 -1.95
N ILE A 129 -7.80 18.20 -1.81
CA ILE A 129 -6.57 19.00 -1.67
C ILE A 129 -6.27 19.76 -2.98
N ALA A 130 -6.37 19.09 -4.12
CA ALA A 130 -6.06 19.62 -5.45
C ALA A 130 -6.93 20.81 -5.89
N ARG A 131 -8.04 21.08 -5.18
CA ARG A 131 -8.89 22.26 -5.42
C ARG A 131 -8.18 23.58 -5.13
N SER A 132 -7.21 23.58 -4.21
CA SER A 132 -6.49 24.79 -3.79
C SER A 132 -4.98 24.69 -3.91
N PHE A 133 -4.44 23.47 -4.04
CA PHE A 133 -3.00 23.22 -4.07
C PHE A 133 -2.57 22.48 -5.34
N ARG A 134 -1.38 22.82 -5.82
CA ARG A 134 -0.58 22.10 -6.81
C ARG A 134 0.27 21.08 -6.08
N LEU A 135 0.23 19.84 -6.53
CA LEU A 135 0.97 18.74 -5.90
C LEU A 135 2.40 18.74 -6.46
N ARG A 136 3.38 19.06 -5.60
CA ARG A 136 4.79 19.14 -5.99
C ARG A 136 5.50 17.83 -5.77
N ASN A 137 5.46 17.35 -4.53
CA ASN A 137 5.97 16.04 -4.19
C ASN A 137 4.82 15.14 -3.73
N VAL A 138 4.75 13.94 -4.31
CA VAL A 138 3.72 12.95 -4.00
C VAL A 138 4.40 11.65 -3.64
N GLY A 139 4.01 11.01 -2.55
CA GLY A 139 4.60 9.73 -2.18
C GLY A 139 3.70 8.81 -1.39
N GLY A 140 4.12 7.55 -1.31
CA GLY A 140 3.39 6.54 -0.58
C GLY A 140 4.06 5.18 -0.57
N ALA A 141 3.52 4.30 0.25
CA ALA A 141 3.90 2.90 0.36
C ALA A 141 2.67 2.00 0.19
N SER A 142 2.83 0.78 -0.31
CA SER A 142 1.71 -0.18 -0.46
C SER A 142 0.56 0.38 -1.31
N ALA A 143 -0.69 0.22 -0.88
CA ALA A 143 -1.85 0.87 -1.50
C ALA A 143 -1.80 2.42 -1.46
N GLY A 144 -0.98 3.02 -0.59
CA GLY A 144 -0.65 4.45 -0.67
C GLY A 144 0.16 4.80 -1.92
N ALA A 145 0.99 3.89 -2.42
CA ALA A 145 1.72 4.06 -3.69
C ALA A 145 0.77 4.08 -4.91
N ILE A 146 -0.34 3.34 -4.85
CA ILE A 146 -1.39 3.38 -5.89
C ILE A 146 -1.96 4.80 -5.98
N ALA A 147 -2.41 5.33 -4.84
CA ALA A 147 -2.98 6.66 -4.79
C ALA A 147 -1.95 7.74 -5.13
N ALA A 148 -0.67 7.57 -4.74
CA ALA A 148 0.43 8.46 -5.10
C ALA A 148 0.67 8.50 -6.62
N GLY A 149 0.72 7.34 -7.27
CA GLY A 149 0.84 7.25 -8.72
C GLY A 149 -0.33 7.92 -9.44
N MET A 150 -1.57 7.63 -9.00
CA MET A 150 -2.78 8.25 -9.56
C MET A 150 -2.81 9.77 -9.36
N ALA A 151 -2.41 10.25 -8.18
CA ALA A 151 -2.35 11.69 -7.88
C ALA A 151 -1.31 12.40 -8.73
N ALA A 152 -0.11 11.81 -8.92
CA ALA A 152 0.92 12.35 -9.79
C ALA A 152 0.48 12.36 -11.26
N ALA A 153 -0.16 11.28 -11.73
CA ALA A 153 -0.73 11.21 -13.08
C ALA A 153 -1.82 12.28 -13.29
N ALA A 154 -2.75 12.41 -12.34
CA ALA A 154 -3.82 13.42 -12.39
C ALA A 154 -3.27 14.85 -12.36
N GLU A 155 -2.17 15.11 -11.65
CA GLU A 155 -1.50 16.41 -11.64
C GLU A 155 -0.90 16.76 -13.03
N VAL A 156 -0.31 15.77 -13.72
CA VAL A 156 0.14 15.92 -15.11
C VAL A 156 -1.04 16.16 -16.06
N GLY A 157 -2.12 15.38 -15.95
CA GLY A 157 -3.31 15.57 -16.79
C GLY A 157 -4.03 16.89 -16.55
N ARG A 158 -4.00 17.41 -15.33
CA ARG A 158 -4.48 18.77 -15.04
C ARG A 158 -3.58 19.82 -15.68
N ALA A 159 -2.27 19.58 -15.76
CA ALA A 159 -1.31 20.50 -16.37
C ALA A 159 -1.32 20.47 -17.91
N SER A 160 -1.80 19.39 -18.53
CA SER A 160 -1.93 19.28 -20.00
C SER A 160 -3.15 20.02 -20.55
N GLY A 161 -4.12 20.39 -19.71
CA GLY A 161 -5.33 21.11 -20.12
C GLY A 161 -6.36 20.26 -20.87
N VAL A 162 -6.22 18.92 -20.86
CA VAL A 162 -7.09 17.95 -21.56
C VAL A 162 -8.15 17.34 -20.63
N ASP A 163 -8.40 17.96 -19.47
CA ASP A 163 -9.28 17.43 -18.41
C ASP A 163 -10.79 17.54 -18.71
N ASP A 164 -11.18 18.25 -19.77
CA ASP A 164 -12.59 18.45 -20.19
C ASP A 164 -13.09 17.44 -21.23
N VAL A 165 -12.30 16.42 -21.58
CA VAL A 165 -12.71 15.46 -22.61
C VAL A 165 -13.88 14.61 -22.08
N PRO A 166 -15.04 14.59 -22.76
CA PRO A 166 -16.17 13.77 -22.34
C PRO A 166 -15.85 12.29 -22.52
N LEU A 167 -16.16 11.49 -21.49
CA LEU A 167 -15.99 10.04 -21.51
C LEU A 167 -17.28 9.36 -21.95
N ALA A 168 -17.24 8.45 -22.91
CA ALA A 168 -18.43 7.71 -23.36
C ALA A 168 -19.00 6.79 -22.25
N ASP A 169 -20.31 6.56 -22.26
CA ASP A 169 -20.97 5.72 -21.24
C ASP A 169 -20.42 4.28 -21.22
N ALA A 170 -20.15 3.71 -22.40
CA ALA A 170 -19.55 2.38 -22.53
C ALA A 170 -18.14 2.29 -21.90
N ASP A 171 -17.36 3.37 -21.98
CA ASP A 171 -16.02 3.42 -21.38
C ASP A 171 -16.09 3.61 -19.86
N ARG A 172 -17.07 4.40 -19.37
CA ARG A 172 -17.38 4.50 -17.93
C ARG A 172 -17.78 3.16 -17.35
N GLU A 173 -18.64 2.38 -18.02
CA GLU A 173 -19.05 1.06 -17.56
C GLU A 173 -17.85 0.09 -17.44
N ARG A 174 -16.88 0.19 -18.36
CA ARG A 174 -15.63 -0.56 -18.37
C ARG A 174 -14.56 -0.02 -17.40
N GLY A 175 -14.85 1.06 -16.69
CA GLY A 175 -14.00 1.65 -15.66
C GLY A 175 -12.81 2.46 -16.20
N HIS A 176 -12.93 2.99 -17.42
CA HIS A 176 -12.03 4.03 -17.92
C HIS A 176 -12.37 5.37 -17.27
N VAL A 177 -11.42 6.30 -17.29
CA VAL A 177 -11.51 7.61 -16.64
C VAL A 177 -11.09 8.74 -17.56
N ARG A 178 -11.49 9.96 -17.23
CA ARG A 178 -11.01 11.19 -17.90
C ARG A 178 -9.61 11.58 -17.44
N PRO A 179 -8.92 12.49 -18.14
CA PRO A 179 -7.68 13.08 -17.62
C PRO A 179 -7.91 13.94 -16.36
N GLY A 180 -6.87 14.07 -15.54
CA GLY A 180 -6.88 14.95 -14.37
C GLY A 180 -7.66 14.42 -13.15
N PHE A 181 -7.86 15.29 -12.15
CA PHE A 181 -8.51 14.90 -10.88
C PHE A 181 -10.00 14.57 -11.02
N ALA A 182 -10.67 15.09 -12.05
CA ALA A 182 -12.04 14.69 -12.38
C ALA A 182 -12.11 13.20 -12.76
N GLY A 183 -11.10 12.70 -13.48
CA GLY A 183 -10.93 11.28 -13.75
C GLY A 183 -10.64 10.44 -12.51
N LEU A 184 -9.85 10.98 -11.58
CA LEU A 184 -9.60 10.30 -10.30
C LEU A 184 -10.90 10.14 -9.50
N ALA A 185 -11.81 11.12 -9.58
CA ALA A 185 -13.16 11.00 -9.04
C ALA A 185 -14.05 10.01 -9.82
N ASP A 186 -13.88 9.90 -11.14
CA ASP A 186 -14.57 8.89 -11.96
C ASP A 186 -14.18 7.46 -11.55
N ALA A 187 -12.90 7.19 -11.27
CA ALA A 187 -12.44 5.89 -10.78
C ALA A 187 -13.21 5.45 -9.52
N MET A 188 -13.42 6.39 -8.59
CA MET A 188 -14.18 6.14 -7.37
C MET A 188 -15.69 6.00 -7.64
N ALA A 189 -16.25 6.76 -8.58
CA ALA A 189 -17.63 6.59 -9.00
C ALA A 189 -17.89 5.20 -9.59
N TRP A 190 -16.93 4.69 -10.39
CA TRP A 190 -16.97 3.34 -10.93
C TRP A 190 -16.87 2.29 -9.83
N LEU A 191 -15.89 2.38 -8.91
CA LEU A 191 -15.76 1.42 -7.80
C LEU A 191 -17.03 1.36 -6.93
N CYS A 192 -17.68 2.50 -6.71
CA CYS A 192 -18.93 2.61 -5.93
C CYS A 192 -20.22 2.33 -6.74
N GLN A 193 -20.14 2.03 -8.04
CA GLN A 193 -21.31 1.80 -8.91
C GLN A 193 -22.34 2.94 -8.87
N LEU A 194 -21.86 4.18 -8.85
CA LEU A 194 -22.75 5.34 -8.68
C LEU A 194 -23.54 5.68 -9.95
N ASP A 195 -22.97 5.39 -11.10
CA ASP A 195 -23.57 5.69 -12.42
C ASP A 195 -24.44 4.53 -12.93
N ASP A 196 -24.38 3.36 -12.27
CA ASP A 196 -25.19 2.18 -12.64
C ASP A 196 -26.69 2.43 -12.37
N PRO A 197 -27.61 1.89 -13.21
CA PRO A 197 -29.04 2.03 -13.01
C PRO A 197 -29.51 1.57 -11.62
N ALA A 198 -30.50 2.27 -11.06
CA ALA A 198 -31.06 1.92 -9.76
C ALA A 198 -31.60 0.48 -9.75
N GLY A 199 -31.24 -0.30 -8.73
CA GLY A 199 -31.61 -1.72 -8.61
C GLY A 199 -30.61 -2.69 -9.24
N THR A 200 -29.53 -2.20 -9.87
CA THR A 200 -28.42 -3.06 -10.30
C THR A 200 -27.81 -3.77 -9.09
N PRO A 201 -27.62 -5.11 -9.14
CA PRO A 201 -27.04 -5.86 -8.03
C PRO A 201 -25.58 -5.47 -7.79
N GLU A 202 -25.13 -5.59 -6.54
CA GLU A 202 -23.75 -5.37 -6.12
C GLU A 202 -22.77 -6.24 -6.93
N ARG A 203 -21.86 -5.60 -7.67
CA ARG A 203 -20.89 -6.32 -8.52
C ARG A 203 -19.50 -6.46 -7.91
N HIS A 204 -19.28 -6.00 -6.67
CA HIS A 204 -17.99 -6.02 -5.96
C HIS A 204 -16.78 -5.70 -6.86
N ARG A 205 -16.86 -4.55 -7.58
CA ARG A 205 -15.87 -4.16 -8.61
C ARG A 205 -14.44 -4.18 -8.08
N LEU A 206 -14.21 -3.75 -6.83
CA LEU A 206 -12.90 -3.82 -6.19
C LEU A 206 -12.35 -5.25 -6.14
N ALA A 207 -13.09 -6.20 -5.58
CA ALA A 207 -12.68 -7.61 -5.50
C ALA A 207 -12.42 -8.21 -6.89
N SER A 208 -13.21 -7.81 -7.89
CA SER A 208 -13.08 -8.33 -9.26
C SER A 208 -11.76 -7.97 -9.95
N LEU A 209 -11.06 -6.93 -9.49
CA LEU A 209 -9.71 -6.56 -9.95
C LEU A 209 -8.63 -7.54 -9.46
N PHE A 210 -8.85 -8.19 -8.31
CA PHE A 210 -7.89 -9.11 -7.68
C PHE A 210 -8.01 -10.52 -8.26
N ARG A 211 -7.49 -10.70 -9.47
CA ARG A 211 -7.55 -11.98 -10.18
C ARG A 211 -6.47 -12.96 -9.67
N PRO A 212 -6.84 -14.11 -9.09
CA PRO A 212 -5.86 -15.07 -8.62
C PRO A 212 -5.11 -15.74 -9.77
N ALA A 213 -3.81 -15.93 -9.59
CA ALA A 213 -2.98 -16.73 -10.47
C ALA A 213 -3.46 -18.18 -10.46
N ARG A 214 -3.33 -18.90 -11.58
CA ARG A 214 -3.74 -20.31 -11.74
C ARG A 214 -3.39 -21.20 -10.53
N PRO A 215 -2.13 -21.23 -10.05
CA PRO A 215 -1.75 -22.12 -8.96
C PRO A 215 -2.32 -21.66 -7.60
N GLY A 216 -2.66 -20.37 -7.44
CA GLY A 216 -3.26 -19.80 -6.22
C GLY A 216 -4.79 -19.81 -6.16
N ARG A 217 -5.48 -20.16 -7.25
CA ARG A 217 -6.96 -20.09 -7.35
C ARG A 217 -7.70 -20.78 -6.22
N HIS A 218 -7.25 -21.95 -5.79
CA HIS A 218 -7.92 -22.69 -4.73
C HIS A 218 -7.76 -22.03 -3.36
N LEU A 219 -6.61 -21.41 -3.10
CA LEU A 219 -6.38 -20.66 -1.86
C LEU A 219 -7.20 -19.37 -1.83
N PHE A 220 -7.30 -18.68 -2.97
CA PHE A 220 -8.16 -17.51 -3.10
C PHE A 220 -9.63 -17.83 -2.80
N ARG A 221 -10.12 -18.99 -3.24
CA ARG A 221 -11.50 -19.45 -2.96
C ARG A 221 -11.75 -19.72 -1.48
N VAL A 222 -10.75 -20.23 -0.75
CA VAL A 222 -10.86 -20.40 0.70
C VAL A 222 -11.00 -19.03 1.38
N ALA A 223 -10.19 -18.05 0.96
CA ALA A 223 -10.28 -16.68 1.47
C ALA A 223 -11.63 -16.02 1.12
N GLU A 224 -12.10 -16.20 -0.13
CA GLU A 224 -13.41 -15.74 -0.59
C GLU A 224 -14.55 -16.34 0.24
N ALA A 225 -14.56 -17.66 0.46
CA ALA A 225 -15.58 -18.32 1.28
C ALA A 225 -15.52 -17.89 2.75
N TYR A 226 -14.33 -17.58 3.27
CA TYR A 226 -14.16 -17.06 4.62
C TYR A 226 -14.76 -15.65 4.74
N TRP A 227 -14.46 -14.77 3.79
CA TRP A 227 -14.98 -13.40 3.76
C TRP A 227 -16.47 -13.32 3.43
N ALA A 228 -16.99 -14.26 2.64
CA ALA A 228 -18.43 -14.40 2.36
C ALA A 228 -19.20 -15.12 3.48
N GLU A 229 -18.56 -15.38 4.63
CA GLU A 229 -19.13 -16.08 5.80
C GLU A 229 -19.69 -17.48 5.49
N ARG A 230 -19.19 -18.14 4.45
CA ARG A 230 -19.61 -19.48 4.02
C ARG A 230 -18.85 -20.57 4.78
N TRP A 231 -18.91 -20.52 6.11
CA TRP A 231 -18.14 -21.38 7.01
C TRP A 231 -18.33 -22.88 6.74
N LEU A 232 -19.52 -23.31 6.35
CA LEU A 232 -19.83 -24.69 5.97
C LEU A 232 -19.07 -25.19 4.73
N THR A 233 -18.64 -24.29 3.85
CA THR A 233 -17.91 -24.63 2.61
C THR A 233 -16.40 -24.67 2.78
N LEU A 234 -15.87 -24.08 3.86
CA LEU A 234 -14.43 -23.96 4.11
C LEU A 234 -13.71 -25.31 4.17
N PRO A 235 -14.19 -26.35 4.89
CA PRO A 235 -13.48 -27.62 4.97
C PRO A 235 -13.27 -28.27 3.60
N TYR A 236 -14.31 -28.23 2.76
CA TYR A 236 -14.24 -28.75 1.39
C TYR A 236 -13.24 -27.99 0.53
N LEU A 237 -13.27 -26.66 0.59
CA LEU A 237 -12.37 -25.81 -0.20
C LEU A 237 -10.91 -25.97 0.23
N VAL A 238 -10.65 -26.13 1.52
CA VAL A 238 -9.32 -26.41 2.06
C VAL A 238 -8.79 -27.76 1.57
N VAL A 239 -9.60 -28.82 1.62
CA VAL A 239 -9.22 -30.15 1.11
C VAL A 239 -8.89 -30.07 -0.38
N ARG A 240 -9.72 -29.37 -1.16
CA ARG A 240 -9.48 -29.19 -2.60
C ARG A 240 -8.25 -28.34 -2.90
N ALA A 241 -7.95 -27.35 -2.06
CA ALA A 241 -6.79 -26.47 -2.22
C ALA A 241 -5.45 -27.17 -1.93
N THR A 242 -5.47 -28.25 -1.17
CA THR A 242 -4.26 -28.88 -0.60
C THR A 242 -3.93 -30.22 -1.27
N GLY A 243 -4.88 -30.81 -2.00
CA GLY A 243 -4.69 -31.95 -2.90
C GLY A 243 -4.87 -33.32 -2.23
N LEU A 244 -4.53 -34.38 -2.97
CA LEU A 244 -4.81 -35.77 -2.58
C LEU A 244 -3.95 -36.24 -1.39
N VAL A 245 -2.71 -35.75 -1.27
CA VAL A 245 -1.76 -36.20 -0.24
C VAL A 245 -2.17 -35.79 1.18
N PRO A 246 -2.52 -34.53 1.48
CA PRO A 246 -3.03 -34.15 2.82
C PRO A 246 -4.33 -34.86 3.18
N THR A 247 -5.18 -35.13 2.18
CA THR A 247 -6.42 -35.91 2.36
C THR A 247 -6.12 -37.32 2.85
N LEU A 248 -5.07 -37.97 2.32
CA LEU A 248 -4.62 -39.29 2.77
C LEU A 248 -3.99 -39.23 4.17
N VAL A 249 -3.23 -38.19 4.51
CA VAL A 249 -2.64 -37.99 5.85
C VAL A 249 -3.73 -37.82 6.91
N VAL A 250 -4.77 -37.05 6.58
CA VAL A 250 -5.97 -36.86 7.40
C VAL A 250 -6.72 -38.18 7.59
N ALA A 251 -6.92 -38.94 6.52
CA ALA A 251 -7.55 -40.26 6.59
C ALA A 251 -6.74 -41.23 7.46
N ALA A 252 -5.40 -41.23 7.36
CA ALA A 252 -4.53 -42.04 8.20
C ALA A 252 -4.60 -41.60 9.68
N ALA A 253 -4.62 -40.29 9.95
CA ALA A 253 -4.76 -39.76 11.31
C ALA A 253 -6.10 -40.12 11.94
N LEU A 254 -7.19 -40.15 11.17
CA LEU A 254 -8.51 -40.63 11.61
C LEU A 254 -8.47 -42.10 12.03
N VAL A 255 -7.80 -42.94 11.26
CA VAL A 255 -7.65 -44.37 11.56
C VAL A 255 -6.86 -44.55 12.86
N VAL A 256 -5.75 -43.83 13.01
CA VAL A 256 -4.91 -43.89 14.22
C VAL A 256 -5.65 -43.36 15.45
N ALA A 257 -6.37 -42.24 15.31
CA ALA A 257 -7.19 -41.68 16.38
C ALA A 257 -8.32 -42.65 16.79
N GLY A 258 -9.04 -43.24 15.83
CA GLY A 258 -10.06 -44.25 16.10
C GLY A 258 -9.51 -45.47 16.83
N MET A 259 -8.30 -45.91 16.47
CA MET A 259 -7.60 -47.01 17.14
C MET A 259 -7.20 -46.68 18.58
N LEU A 260 -6.61 -45.51 18.82
CA LEU A 260 -6.21 -45.05 20.16
C LEU A 260 -7.41 -44.83 21.08
N LEU A 261 -8.52 -44.32 20.53
CA LEU A 261 -9.76 -44.10 21.27
C LEU A 261 -10.47 -45.41 21.60
N GLY A 262 -10.42 -46.41 20.72
CA GLY A 262 -10.91 -47.75 21.00
C GLY A 262 -10.14 -48.48 22.11
N GLN A 263 -8.86 -48.17 22.25
CA GLN A 263 -8.02 -48.62 23.37
C GLN A 263 -8.41 -47.92 24.68
N LEU A 264 -8.59 -46.59 24.67
CA LEU A 264 -8.93 -45.80 25.86
C LEU A 264 -10.35 -46.06 26.39
N SER A 265 -11.29 -46.42 25.51
CA SER A 265 -12.68 -46.76 25.86
C SER A 265 -12.84 -48.20 26.34
N HIS A 266 -11.76 -48.99 26.37
CA HIS A 266 -11.78 -50.34 26.88
C HIS A 266 -11.80 -50.32 28.42
N ALA A 267 -12.99 -50.46 29.01
CA ALA A 267 -13.13 -50.55 30.46
C ALA A 267 -12.47 -51.84 30.98
N PRO A 268 -11.64 -51.79 32.03
CA PRO A 268 -11.04 -52.99 32.61
C PRO A 268 -12.15 -53.91 33.14
N GLY A 269 -12.34 -55.06 32.48
CA GLY A 269 -13.36 -56.07 32.83
C GLY A 269 -14.42 -56.36 31.76
N ALA A 270 -14.35 -55.75 30.57
CA ALA A 270 -15.26 -56.08 29.46
C ALA A 270 -14.67 -57.18 28.55
N ASP A 271 -15.37 -58.31 28.36
CA ASP A 271 -14.98 -59.45 27.50
C ASP A 271 -14.94 -59.15 25.99
N ILE A 272 -15.08 -57.89 25.59
CA ILE A 272 -15.10 -57.48 24.18
C ILE A 272 -13.69 -57.08 23.74
N PRO A 273 -13.04 -57.77 22.79
CA PRO A 273 -11.68 -57.44 22.37
C PRO A 273 -11.53 -55.96 21.97
N TRP A 274 -10.50 -55.28 22.46
CA TRP A 274 -10.24 -53.87 22.14
C TRP A 274 -10.13 -53.60 20.62
N LEU A 275 -9.72 -54.59 19.83
CA LEU A 275 -9.72 -54.51 18.36
C LEU A 275 -11.13 -54.28 17.80
N ARG A 276 -12.16 -54.83 18.44
CA ARG A 276 -13.57 -54.73 18.03
C ARG A 276 -14.13 -53.34 18.38
N THR A 277 -13.81 -52.80 19.55
CA THR A 277 -14.19 -51.41 19.90
C THR A 277 -13.44 -50.37 19.07
N ALA A 278 -12.14 -50.60 18.79
CA ALA A 278 -11.34 -49.76 17.89
C ALA A 278 -11.83 -49.78 16.44
N SER A 279 -12.17 -50.95 15.89
CA SER A 279 -12.70 -51.06 14.52
C SER A 279 -14.08 -50.43 14.39
N LEU A 280 -14.98 -50.60 15.38
CA LEU A 280 -16.28 -49.93 15.42
C LEU A 280 -16.14 -48.40 15.56
N GLY A 281 -15.24 -47.90 16.41
CA GLY A 281 -14.95 -46.47 16.54
C GLY A 281 -14.38 -45.86 15.25
N THR A 282 -13.49 -46.59 14.57
CA THR A 282 -12.92 -46.18 13.28
C THR A 282 -13.97 -46.16 12.17
N LEU A 283 -14.85 -47.17 12.12
CA LEU A 283 -15.99 -47.22 11.18
C LEU A 283 -16.99 -46.08 11.42
N GLY A 284 -17.26 -45.73 12.68
CA GLY A 284 -18.10 -44.58 13.05
C GLY A 284 -17.50 -43.24 12.62
N LEU A 285 -16.20 -43.03 12.84
CA LEU A 285 -15.45 -41.85 12.38
C LEU A 285 -15.44 -41.72 10.85
N LEU A 286 -15.21 -42.82 10.13
CA LEU A 286 -15.29 -42.87 8.67
C LEU A 286 -16.71 -42.62 8.17
N GLY A 287 -17.72 -43.12 8.88
CA GLY A 287 -19.13 -42.89 8.59
C GLY A 287 -19.50 -41.42 8.70
N ILE A 288 -19.12 -40.74 9.79
CA ILE A 288 -19.40 -39.31 9.96
C ILE A 288 -18.62 -38.46 8.98
N LEU A 289 -17.37 -38.81 8.67
CA LEU A 289 -16.63 -38.15 7.60
C LEU A 289 -17.35 -38.26 6.26
N ALA A 290 -17.88 -39.44 5.92
CA ALA A 290 -18.67 -39.63 4.70
C ALA A 290 -19.98 -38.82 4.72
N VAL A 291 -20.65 -38.68 5.87
CA VAL A 291 -21.80 -37.78 6.03
C VAL A 291 -21.39 -36.33 5.80
N LEU A 292 -20.30 -35.85 6.40
CA LEU A 292 -19.86 -34.46 6.25
C LEU A 292 -19.41 -34.14 4.82
N ILE A 293 -18.72 -35.07 4.17
CA ILE A 293 -18.37 -34.98 2.74
C ILE A 293 -19.64 -34.96 1.90
N GLY A 294 -20.60 -35.84 2.19
CA GLY A 294 -21.88 -35.90 1.48
C GLY A 294 -22.74 -34.64 1.67
N VAL A 295 -22.83 -34.10 2.89
CA VAL A 295 -23.50 -32.83 3.17
C VAL A 295 -22.78 -31.67 2.48
N GLY A 296 -21.45 -31.63 2.54
CA GLY A 296 -20.65 -30.62 1.84
C GLY A 296 -20.83 -30.65 0.32
N LEU A 297 -20.82 -31.85 -0.27
CA LEU A 297 -21.12 -32.08 -1.69
C LEU A 297 -22.58 -31.70 -2.02
N GLY A 298 -23.52 -31.96 -1.12
CA GLY A 298 -24.94 -31.62 -1.26
C GLY A 298 -25.16 -30.11 -1.24
N VAL A 299 -24.54 -29.40 -0.29
CA VAL A 299 -24.57 -27.92 -0.20
C VAL A 299 -23.86 -27.26 -1.38
N ALA A 300 -22.79 -27.87 -1.89
CA ALA A 300 -22.10 -27.39 -3.09
C ALA A 300 -22.87 -27.67 -4.39
N ALA A 301 -23.69 -28.73 -4.41
CA ALA A 301 -24.54 -29.11 -5.55
C ALA A 301 -25.93 -28.46 -5.51
N TRP A 302 -26.38 -27.98 -4.34
CA TRP A 302 -27.65 -27.31 -4.16
C TRP A 302 -27.63 -25.98 -4.93
N PRO A 303 -28.63 -25.70 -5.80
CA PRO A 303 -28.72 -24.41 -6.45
C PRO A 303 -28.85 -23.33 -5.36
N PRO A 304 -28.10 -22.22 -5.41
CA PRO A 304 -28.21 -21.20 -4.39
C PRO A 304 -29.66 -20.74 -4.31
N GLY A 305 -30.20 -20.66 -3.08
CA GLY A 305 -31.36 -19.81 -2.82
C GLY A 305 -31.04 -18.39 -3.27
N GLU A 306 -32.06 -17.60 -3.61
CA GLU A 306 -32.06 -16.34 -4.38
C GLU A 306 -31.11 -15.19 -3.93
N ALA A 307 -30.09 -15.42 -3.11
CA ALA A 307 -29.19 -14.42 -2.56
C ALA A 307 -27.72 -14.51 -3.01
N VAL A 308 -27.37 -15.30 -4.04
CA VAL A 308 -26.03 -15.20 -4.68
C VAL A 308 -26.16 -14.49 -6.02
N PRO A 309 -25.58 -13.27 -6.18
CA PRO A 309 -25.67 -12.51 -7.42
C PRO A 309 -25.22 -13.33 -8.63
N SER A 310 -25.95 -13.17 -9.72
CA SER A 310 -25.80 -13.84 -11.02
C SER A 310 -24.45 -13.61 -11.72
N THR A 311 -23.53 -12.86 -11.12
CA THR A 311 -22.25 -12.43 -11.71
C THR A 311 -21.05 -13.30 -11.33
N LEU A 312 -21.20 -14.24 -10.39
CA LEU A 312 -20.18 -15.21 -9.98
C LEU A 312 -20.52 -16.60 -10.51
N ASP A 313 -20.52 -16.77 -11.83
CA ASP A 313 -20.53 -18.10 -12.42
C ASP A 313 -19.16 -18.78 -12.20
N ASP A 314 -19.21 -19.99 -11.65
CA ASP A 314 -18.02 -20.75 -11.26
C ASP A 314 -17.33 -21.29 -12.53
N PRO A 315 -16.10 -20.87 -12.88
CA PRO A 315 -15.44 -21.29 -14.12
C PRO A 315 -15.05 -22.77 -14.15
N VAL A 316 -15.29 -23.51 -13.07
CA VAL A 316 -15.10 -24.98 -12.99
C VAL A 316 -16.45 -25.71 -13.01
N VAL A 317 -17.55 -24.98 -12.81
CA VAL A 317 -18.91 -25.51 -12.81
C VAL A 317 -19.77 -24.62 -13.71
N PRO A 318 -19.85 -24.91 -15.02
CA PRO A 318 -20.73 -24.15 -15.90
C PRO A 318 -22.15 -24.15 -15.34
N ARG A 319 -22.77 -22.98 -15.17
CA ARG A 319 -24.23 -22.85 -15.22
C ARG A 319 -24.70 -23.03 -16.67
N THR A 320 -24.30 -24.11 -17.34
CA THR A 320 -25.13 -24.64 -18.41
C THR A 320 -26.40 -25.08 -17.73
N GLY A 321 -27.58 -24.64 -18.19
CA GLY A 321 -28.87 -25.13 -17.70
C GLY A 321 -28.79 -26.63 -17.53
N ARG A 322 -28.63 -27.08 -16.28
CA ARG A 322 -28.34 -28.48 -16.02
C ARG A 322 -29.64 -29.20 -16.31
N SER A 323 -29.64 -30.08 -17.31
CA SER A 323 -30.77 -30.99 -17.53
C SER A 323 -31.09 -31.66 -16.19
N ALA A 324 -32.37 -31.94 -15.92
CA ALA A 324 -32.78 -32.57 -14.66
C ALA A 324 -31.92 -33.80 -14.31
N GLY A 325 -31.46 -34.54 -15.33
CA GLY A 325 -30.53 -35.67 -15.16
C GLY A 325 -29.12 -35.32 -14.65
N ALA A 326 -28.57 -34.14 -14.96
CA ALA A 326 -27.27 -33.69 -14.44
C ALA A 326 -27.35 -33.21 -12.99
N VAL A 327 -28.47 -32.61 -12.58
CA VAL A 327 -28.76 -32.27 -11.18
C VAL A 327 -28.93 -33.53 -10.34
N VAL A 328 -29.68 -34.52 -10.86
CA VAL A 328 -29.85 -35.83 -10.20
C VAL A 328 -28.51 -36.56 -10.06
N ARG A 329 -27.64 -36.57 -11.09
CA ARG A 329 -26.29 -37.15 -11.00
C ARG A 329 -25.37 -36.41 -10.03
N ALA A 330 -25.45 -35.08 -9.99
CA ALA A 330 -24.67 -34.25 -9.05
C ALA A 330 -25.13 -34.41 -7.59
N LEU A 331 -26.42 -34.70 -7.36
CA LEU A 331 -26.99 -34.99 -6.04
C LEU A 331 -26.82 -36.46 -5.62
N TRP A 332 -26.57 -37.38 -6.56
CA TRP A 332 -26.46 -38.81 -6.25
C TRP A 332 -25.23 -39.16 -5.42
N LEU A 333 -24.07 -38.59 -5.74
CA LEU A 333 -22.85 -38.74 -4.93
C LEU A 333 -23.04 -38.27 -3.48
N PRO A 334 -23.53 -37.03 -3.21
CA PRO A 334 -23.74 -36.58 -1.85
C PRO A 334 -24.78 -37.43 -1.10
N VAL A 335 -25.88 -37.78 -1.74
CA VAL A 335 -26.90 -38.66 -1.14
C VAL A 335 -26.32 -40.03 -0.82
N ALA A 336 -25.58 -40.65 -1.74
CA ALA A 336 -24.93 -41.93 -1.49
C ALA A 336 -23.88 -41.85 -0.37
N SER A 337 -23.09 -40.77 -0.30
CA SER A 337 -22.11 -40.56 0.78
C SER A 337 -22.78 -40.35 2.14
N VAL A 338 -23.86 -39.57 2.20
CA VAL A 338 -24.66 -39.40 3.43
C VAL A 338 -25.30 -40.71 3.86
N LEU A 339 -25.95 -41.44 2.94
CA LEU A 339 -26.59 -42.72 3.26
C LEU A 339 -25.57 -43.78 3.73
N THR A 340 -24.41 -43.86 3.06
CA THR A 340 -23.31 -44.75 3.46
C THR A 340 -22.79 -44.36 4.85
N GLY A 341 -22.63 -43.06 5.10
CA GLY A 341 -22.16 -42.54 6.38
C GLY A 341 -23.15 -42.78 7.52
N VAL A 342 -24.44 -42.53 7.29
CA VAL A 342 -25.52 -42.81 8.24
C VAL A 342 -25.64 -44.31 8.51
N ALA A 343 -25.51 -45.17 7.50
CA ALA A 343 -25.52 -46.62 7.67
C ALA A 343 -24.35 -47.11 8.54
N LEU A 344 -23.15 -46.56 8.34
CA LEU A 344 -21.97 -46.85 9.16
C LEU A 344 -22.17 -46.40 10.62
N VAL A 345 -22.69 -45.19 10.83
CA VAL A 345 -22.97 -44.65 12.17
C VAL A 345 -24.08 -45.45 12.88
N ALA A 346 -25.15 -45.82 12.17
CA ALA A 346 -26.23 -46.64 12.69
C ALA A 346 -25.76 -48.07 13.01
N ALA A 347 -24.94 -48.68 12.16
CA ALA A 347 -24.32 -49.98 12.44
C ALA A 347 -23.46 -49.93 13.71
N CYS A 348 -22.74 -48.83 13.95
CA CYS A 348 -22.00 -48.63 15.19
C CYS A 348 -22.92 -48.44 16.41
N LEU A 349 -24.00 -47.66 16.28
CA LEU A 349 -24.97 -47.40 17.36
C LEU A 349 -25.78 -48.64 17.77
N VAL A 350 -26.11 -49.53 16.83
CA VAL A 350 -26.92 -50.73 17.10
C VAL A 350 -26.11 -51.82 17.81
N TRP A 351 -24.80 -51.89 17.56
CA TRP A 351 -23.94 -52.99 18.05
C TRP A 351 -23.08 -52.62 19.26
N SER A 352 -23.24 -51.42 19.81
CA SER A 352 -22.50 -50.93 20.98
C SER A 352 -23.47 -50.26 21.96
N PRO A 353 -23.40 -50.53 23.28
CA PRO A 353 -24.06 -49.72 24.29
C PRO A 353 -23.32 -48.38 24.40
N ILE A 354 -23.57 -47.49 23.45
CA ILE A 354 -22.82 -46.24 23.29
C ILE A 354 -23.14 -45.29 24.45
N ARG A 355 -22.17 -45.10 25.35
CA ARG A 355 -22.18 -44.04 26.37
C ARG A 355 -21.92 -42.68 25.69
N LEU A 356 -22.44 -41.58 26.25
CA LEU A 356 -22.20 -40.20 25.80
C LEU A 356 -20.71 -39.91 25.52
N GLU A 357 -19.83 -40.57 26.28
CA GLU A 357 -18.37 -40.57 26.13
C GLU A 357 -17.90 -40.92 24.71
N VAL A 358 -18.52 -41.91 24.05
CA VAL A 358 -18.15 -42.33 22.69
C VAL A 358 -18.56 -41.27 21.66
N LEU A 359 -19.71 -40.61 21.83
CA LEU A 359 -20.15 -39.54 20.93
C LEU A 359 -19.26 -38.30 21.04
N VAL A 360 -18.93 -37.89 22.27
CA VAL A 360 -17.98 -36.78 22.54
C VAL A 360 -16.60 -37.10 21.96
N THR A 361 -16.16 -38.34 22.11
CA THR A 361 -14.87 -38.82 21.59
C THR A 361 -14.81 -38.81 20.07
N VAL A 362 -15.88 -39.25 19.41
CA VAL A 362 -15.99 -39.22 17.96
C VAL A 362 -16.05 -37.78 17.44
N ALA A 363 -16.77 -36.88 18.10
CA ALA A 363 -16.78 -35.46 17.78
C ALA A 363 -15.39 -34.81 17.95
N ALA A 364 -14.67 -35.15 19.03
CA ALA A 364 -13.31 -34.68 19.28
C ALA A 364 -12.31 -35.22 18.25
N GLY A 365 -12.40 -36.49 17.86
CA GLY A 365 -11.56 -37.09 16.81
C GLY A 365 -11.82 -36.44 15.45
N LEU A 366 -13.07 -36.09 15.15
CA LEU A 366 -13.43 -35.41 13.93
C LEU A 366 -12.95 -33.95 13.91
N LEU A 367 -13.07 -33.23 15.03
CA LEU A 367 -12.50 -31.90 15.20
C LEU A 367 -10.97 -31.92 15.03
N LEU A 368 -10.28 -32.86 15.69
CA LEU A 368 -8.83 -33.04 15.57
C LEU A 368 -8.41 -33.30 14.13
N THR A 369 -9.21 -34.08 13.41
CA THR A 369 -8.96 -34.39 12.00
C THR A 369 -9.08 -33.16 11.12
N VAL A 370 -10.14 -32.36 11.31
CA VAL A 370 -10.30 -31.10 10.58
C VAL A 370 -9.12 -30.17 10.88
N LEU A 371 -8.67 -30.10 12.14
CA LEU A 371 -7.49 -29.32 12.53
C LEU A 371 -6.20 -29.82 11.89
N LEU A 372 -5.98 -31.15 11.84
CA LEU A 372 -4.82 -31.75 11.17
C LEU A 372 -4.86 -31.55 9.65
N ALA A 373 -6.05 -31.59 9.03
CA ALA A 373 -6.25 -31.28 7.62
C ALA A 373 -5.90 -29.83 7.29
N LEU A 374 -6.37 -28.90 8.13
CA LEU A 374 -6.04 -27.49 8.04
C LEU A 374 -4.54 -27.26 8.23
N ALA A 375 -3.91 -27.93 9.20
CA ALA A 375 -2.48 -27.82 9.48
C ALA A 375 -1.61 -28.39 8.35
N ALA A 376 -1.90 -29.60 7.88
CA ALA A 376 -1.19 -30.22 6.75
C ALA A 376 -1.40 -29.41 5.46
N GLY A 377 -2.60 -28.89 5.27
CA GLY A 377 -2.93 -27.99 4.18
C GLY A 377 -2.11 -26.71 4.20
N ALA A 378 -2.06 -26.04 5.35
CA ALA A 378 -1.22 -24.87 5.56
C ALA A 378 0.26 -25.20 5.33
N ALA A 379 0.76 -26.33 5.84
CA ALA A 379 2.14 -26.76 5.65
C ALA A 379 2.50 -26.96 4.17
N VAL A 380 1.62 -27.58 3.37
CA VAL A 380 1.84 -27.74 1.92
C VAL A 380 1.83 -26.39 1.20
N ILE A 381 0.93 -25.48 1.57
CA ILE A 381 0.88 -24.12 1.02
C ILE A 381 2.19 -23.38 1.33
N LEU A 382 2.65 -23.43 2.58
CA LEU A 382 3.91 -22.82 3.02
C LEU A 382 5.11 -23.43 2.28
N ALA A 383 5.18 -24.77 2.18
CA ALA A 383 6.26 -25.47 1.49
C ALA A 383 6.31 -25.12 -0.02
N ARG A 384 5.18 -24.75 -0.62
CA ARG A 384 5.09 -24.36 -2.02
C ARG A 384 5.06 -22.84 -2.24
N ALA A 385 5.19 -22.03 -1.18
CA ALA A 385 5.07 -20.56 -1.24
C ALA A 385 5.97 -19.93 -2.33
N LYS A 386 7.22 -20.38 -2.45
CA LYS A 386 8.17 -19.89 -3.46
C LYS A 386 7.70 -20.16 -4.90
N ARG A 387 7.00 -21.28 -5.15
CA ARG A 387 6.41 -21.59 -6.47
C ARG A 387 5.26 -20.66 -6.84
N PHE A 388 4.58 -20.10 -5.83
CA PHE A 388 3.53 -19.11 -6.04
C PHE A 388 4.07 -17.68 -6.04
N GLY A 389 5.39 -17.47 -5.98
CA GLY A 389 5.97 -16.13 -5.80
C GLY A 389 5.54 -15.47 -4.49
N TYR A 390 5.26 -16.27 -3.45
CA TYR A 390 4.82 -15.80 -2.13
C TYR A 390 3.48 -15.04 -2.10
N GLY A 391 2.66 -15.17 -3.15
CA GLY A 391 1.35 -14.54 -3.23
C GLY A 391 0.35 -15.26 -4.13
N VAL A 392 -0.92 -14.87 -4.04
CA VAL A 392 -2.04 -15.54 -4.72
C VAL A 392 -2.49 -14.80 -5.98
N VAL A 393 -2.29 -13.48 -6.02
CA VAL A 393 -2.69 -12.57 -7.10
C VAL A 393 -1.42 -12.09 -7.82
N ALA A 394 -1.30 -12.42 -9.11
CA ALA A 394 -0.18 -11.93 -9.94
C ALA A 394 -0.34 -10.44 -10.26
N GLY A 395 -1.58 -10.04 -10.53
CA GLY A 395 -1.99 -8.66 -10.80
C GLY A 395 -2.02 -8.28 -12.28
N ALA A 396 -1.40 -9.05 -13.18
CA ALA A 396 -1.35 -8.81 -14.63
C ALA A 396 -2.12 -9.87 -15.44
N ASP A 397 -2.33 -9.60 -16.73
CA ASP A 397 -3.04 -10.51 -17.64
C ASP A 397 -2.28 -11.82 -17.85
N SER A 398 -2.99 -12.95 -17.73
CA SER A 398 -2.49 -14.25 -18.17
C SER A 398 -3.08 -14.56 -19.57
N PRO A 399 -2.24 -14.71 -20.62
CA PRO A 399 -2.67 -14.94 -22.01
C PRO A 399 -3.67 -16.10 -22.20
N ARG A 400 -3.63 -17.12 -21.34
CA ARG A 400 -4.52 -18.29 -21.42
C ARG A 400 -5.79 -18.17 -20.57
N GLY A 401 -5.98 -17.07 -19.85
CA GLY A 401 -7.24 -16.69 -19.22
C GLY A 401 -8.20 -15.98 -20.20
N ALA A 402 -7.67 -15.44 -21.30
CA ALA A 402 -8.45 -14.74 -22.33
C ALA A 402 -9.36 -15.67 -23.15
N ARG A 403 -9.00 -16.96 -23.32
CA ARG A 403 -9.84 -17.96 -24.01
C ARG A 403 -11.04 -18.46 -23.21
N GLY A 404 -11.37 -17.78 -22.12
CA GLY A 404 -12.52 -18.04 -21.27
C GLY A 404 -12.76 -16.86 -20.33
N ALA A 405 -12.62 -15.64 -20.86
CA ALA A 405 -13.08 -14.46 -20.15
C ALA A 405 -14.59 -14.63 -19.96
N ASP A 406 -14.96 -14.98 -18.74
CA ASP A 406 -16.33 -15.16 -18.31
C ASP A 406 -17.10 -13.85 -18.56
N PRO A 407 -18.08 -13.83 -19.49
CA PRO A 407 -18.86 -12.64 -19.81
C PRO A 407 -19.63 -12.09 -18.60
N SER A 408 -19.80 -12.87 -17.53
CA SER A 408 -20.50 -12.44 -16.31
C SER A 408 -19.66 -11.55 -15.39
N ARG A 409 -18.36 -11.35 -15.68
CA ARG A 409 -17.45 -10.57 -14.83
C ARG A 409 -17.41 -9.09 -15.19
N THR A 410 -17.68 -8.26 -14.20
CA THR A 410 -17.89 -6.81 -14.35
C THR A 410 -16.63 -6.02 -14.73
N ALA A 411 -15.46 -6.36 -14.18
CA ALA A 411 -14.20 -5.73 -14.57
C ALA A 411 -13.49 -6.63 -15.60
N GLY A 412 -13.33 -6.13 -16.83
CA GLY A 412 -12.68 -6.84 -17.93
C GLY A 412 -11.18 -7.10 -17.72
N ARG A 413 -10.54 -6.41 -16.76
CA ARG A 413 -9.08 -6.33 -16.59
C ARG A 413 -8.60 -6.61 -15.15
N PRO A 414 -7.42 -7.22 -14.95
CA PRO A 414 -6.74 -7.35 -13.65
C PRO A 414 -6.33 -5.99 -13.06
N VAL A 415 -6.06 -5.95 -11.74
CA VAL A 415 -5.72 -4.72 -11.02
C VAL A 415 -4.51 -3.97 -11.60
N VAL A 416 -3.40 -4.62 -11.95
CA VAL A 416 -2.21 -3.91 -12.46
C VAL A 416 -2.42 -3.41 -13.89
N THR A 417 -3.16 -4.16 -14.71
CA THR A 417 -3.57 -3.71 -16.05
C THR A 417 -4.49 -2.49 -15.94
N TRP A 418 -5.53 -2.57 -15.09
CA TRP A 418 -6.42 -1.44 -14.81
C TRP A 418 -5.66 -0.21 -14.30
N LEU A 419 -4.66 -0.41 -13.43
CA LEU A 419 -3.81 0.67 -12.95
C LEU A 419 -2.95 1.28 -14.04
N SER A 420 -2.33 0.48 -14.92
CA SER A 420 -1.54 0.99 -16.07
C SER A 420 -2.41 1.90 -16.94
N ASP A 421 -3.58 1.41 -17.34
CA ASP A 421 -4.53 2.14 -18.16
C ASP A 421 -5.00 3.43 -17.45
N THR A 422 -5.39 3.32 -16.18
CA THR A 422 -5.86 4.47 -15.38
C THR A 422 -4.77 5.54 -15.25
N LEU A 423 -3.50 5.16 -15.05
CA LEU A 423 -2.39 6.12 -14.98
C LEU A 423 -2.16 6.83 -16.33
N GLY A 424 -2.23 6.10 -17.44
CA GLY A 424 -2.15 6.66 -18.79
C GLY A 424 -3.31 7.62 -19.11
N GLU A 425 -4.52 7.26 -18.71
CA GLU A 425 -5.74 8.07 -18.89
C GLU A 425 -5.70 9.34 -18.02
N LEU A 426 -5.38 9.22 -16.73
CA LEU A 426 -5.29 10.34 -15.80
C LEU A 426 -4.24 11.38 -16.22
N SER A 427 -3.14 10.94 -16.81
CA SER A 427 -2.08 11.84 -17.33
C SER A 427 -2.44 12.49 -18.66
N GLY A 428 -3.47 12.02 -19.35
CA GLY A 428 -3.90 12.53 -20.65
C GLY A 428 -3.10 11.98 -21.84
N LEU A 429 -2.18 11.03 -21.63
CA LEU A 429 -1.34 10.48 -22.70
C LEU A 429 -2.15 9.72 -23.77
N THR A 430 -3.28 9.10 -23.38
CA THR A 430 -4.23 8.44 -24.28
C THR A 430 -4.92 9.39 -25.25
N HIS A 431 -5.15 10.65 -24.84
CA HIS A 431 -5.90 11.63 -25.62
C HIS A 431 -5.01 12.53 -26.48
N ALA A 432 -3.74 12.74 -26.09
CA ALA A 432 -2.76 13.50 -26.86
C ALA A 432 -2.45 12.87 -28.24
N HIS A 433 -2.52 11.54 -28.35
CA HIS A 433 -2.26 10.80 -29.59
C HIS A 433 -3.44 10.78 -30.58
N ALA A 434 -4.64 11.19 -30.17
CA ALA A 434 -5.82 11.22 -31.04
C ALA A 434 -5.75 12.31 -32.14
N GLY A 435 -4.78 13.24 -32.05
CA GLY A 435 -4.58 14.34 -33.00
C GLY A 435 -3.66 14.05 -34.17
N GLY A 436 -3.03 12.87 -34.29
CA GLY A 436 -2.00 12.71 -35.32
C GLY A 436 -1.30 11.36 -35.46
N ALA A 437 -1.87 10.24 -35.04
CA ALA A 437 -1.54 8.91 -35.56
C ALA A 437 -2.65 7.96 -35.11
N GLY A 438 -3.11 7.07 -36.00
CA GLY A 438 -4.16 6.11 -35.65
C GLY A 438 -3.80 5.28 -34.40
N PRO A 439 -4.78 4.60 -33.77
CA PRO A 439 -4.53 3.76 -32.61
C PRO A 439 -3.46 2.72 -32.97
N VAL A 440 -2.29 2.81 -32.33
CA VAL A 440 -1.31 1.72 -32.35
C VAL A 440 -2.05 0.50 -31.79
N ALA A 441 -2.01 -0.62 -32.50
CA ALA A 441 -2.62 -1.86 -32.06
C ALA A 441 -1.91 -2.35 -30.78
N GLY A 442 -2.32 -1.85 -29.61
CA GLY A 442 -1.64 -2.11 -28.34
C GLY A 442 -1.87 -1.07 -27.24
N GLY A 443 -3.11 -0.90 -26.76
CA GLY A 443 -3.40 -0.22 -25.49
C GLY A 443 -3.00 1.27 -25.35
N PRO A 444 -3.29 1.88 -24.17
CA PRO A 444 -2.80 3.20 -23.80
C PRO A 444 -1.26 3.30 -23.79
N PRO A 445 -0.67 4.46 -24.11
CA PRO A 445 0.76 4.69 -23.86
C PRO A 445 1.10 4.60 -22.36
N VAL A 446 2.21 3.93 -22.05
CA VAL A 446 2.67 3.66 -20.67
C VAL A 446 3.19 4.95 -20.03
N LEU A 447 2.64 5.35 -18.88
CA LEU A 447 3.14 6.47 -18.10
C LEU A 447 4.53 6.16 -17.50
N ARG A 448 5.52 6.96 -17.89
CA ARG A 448 6.91 6.94 -17.38
C ARG A 448 7.21 8.10 -16.43
N PHE A 449 8.24 7.99 -15.60
CA PHE A 449 8.66 9.07 -14.69
C PHE A 449 9.06 10.37 -15.42
N GLY A 450 9.67 10.29 -16.61
CA GLY A 450 10.00 11.46 -17.43
C GLY A 450 8.78 12.32 -17.77
N HIS A 451 7.62 11.69 -18.01
CA HIS A 451 6.37 12.42 -18.23
C HIS A 451 5.90 13.21 -16.98
N LEU A 452 6.22 12.72 -15.77
CA LEU A 452 5.92 13.44 -14.53
C LEU A 452 6.86 14.65 -14.33
N TRP A 453 8.10 14.53 -14.77
CA TRP A 453 9.13 15.55 -14.55
C TRP A 453 9.05 16.68 -15.58
N CYS A 454 9.01 16.32 -16.87
CA CYS A 454 9.03 17.25 -17.99
C CYS A 454 7.61 17.65 -18.42
N GLY A 455 6.66 16.72 -18.38
CA GLY A 455 5.28 16.92 -18.86
C GLY A 455 4.84 15.85 -19.87
N PRO A 456 3.61 15.94 -20.41
CA PRO A 456 3.02 14.91 -21.28
C PRO A 456 3.78 14.72 -22.60
N ASP A 457 4.50 15.73 -23.09
CA ASP A 457 5.23 15.71 -24.38
C ASP A 457 6.65 15.13 -24.28
N PHE A 458 6.96 14.45 -23.17
CA PHE A 458 8.28 13.84 -22.95
C PHE A 458 8.57 12.73 -23.99
N ASP A 459 9.69 12.87 -24.71
CA ASP A 459 10.19 11.85 -25.64
C ASP A 459 11.20 10.92 -24.92
N PRO A 460 10.92 9.61 -24.78
CA PRO A 460 11.83 8.66 -24.16
C PRO A 460 13.17 8.48 -24.88
N ALA A 461 13.22 8.71 -26.20
CA ALA A 461 14.41 8.54 -27.02
C ALA A 461 15.37 9.74 -26.92
N HIS A 462 14.84 10.91 -26.52
CA HIS A 462 15.61 12.15 -26.39
C HIS A 462 15.38 12.76 -25.00
N PRO A 463 15.97 12.18 -23.94
CA PRO A 463 15.62 12.54 -22.56
C PRO A 463 15.97 13.98 -22.18
N GLY A 464 16.91 14.64 -22.87
CA GLY A 464 17.25 16.05 -22.66
C GLY A 464 17.48 16.40 -21.19
N GLU A 465 16.71 17.36 -20.67
CA GLU A 465 16.79 17.82 -19.26
C GLU A 465 16.40 16.74 -18.24
N ALA A 466 15.68 15.68 -18.64
CA ALA A 466 15.26 14.61 -17.74
C ALA A 466 16.45 13.88 -17.10
N VAL A 467 17.61 13.89 -17.78
CA VAL A 467 18.87 13.36 -17.27
C VAL A 467 19.33 14.10 -16.03
N GLU A 468 19.31 15.44 -16.04
CA GLU A 468 19.66 16.26 -14.87
C GLU A 468 18.57 16.15 -13.79
N MET A 469 17.29 16.14 -14.19
CA MET A 469 16.15 15.98 -13.28
C MET A 469 16.20 14.66 -12.50
N SER A 470 16.85 13.61 -13.02
CA SER A 470 17.02 12.34 -12.31
C SER A 470 17.84 12.49 -11.02
N ALA A 471 18.80 13.42 -10.97
CA ALA A 471 19.62 13.70 -9.79
C ALA A 471 19.05 14.83 -8.93
N ARG A 472 18.26 15.73 -9.52
CA ARG A 472 17.81 16.98 -8.91
C ARG A 472 16.28 17.09 -8.85
N PRO A 473 15.63 16.65 -7.75
CA PRO A 473 14.18 16.67 -7.61
C PRO A 473 13.54 18.06 -7.75
N GLU A 474 14.26 19.12 -7.42
CA GLU A 474 13.80 20.51 -7.49
C GLU A 474 13.58 21.02 -8.93
N LEU A 475 14.10 20.31 -9.93
CA LEU A 475 13.87 20.58 -11.36
C LEU A 475 12.59 19.92 -11.88
N ARG A 476 11.99 18.99 -11.13
CA ARG A 476 10.81 18.23 -11.55
C ARG A 476 9.54 19.06 -11.36
N ARG A 477 8.60 18.98 -12.31
CA ARG A 477 7.26 19.57 -12.17
C ARG A 477 6.44 18.85 -11.10
N VAL A 478 6.41 17.52 -11.18
CA VAL A 478 5.82 16.62 -10.19
C VAL A 478 6.83 15.55 -9.82
N ASN A 479 7.21 15.50 -8.56
CA ASN A 479 8.11 14.49 -8.02
C ASN A 479 7.30 13.37 -7.35
N LEU A 480 7.22 12.21 -8.01
CA LEU A 480 6.63 11.01 -7.43
C LEU A 480 7.72 10.19 -6.75
N GLU A 481 7.52 9.84 -5.49
CA GLU A 481 8.44 8.95 -4.78
C GLU A 481 7.75 7.81 -4.06
N LEU A 482 8.22 6.59 -4.34
CA LEU A 482 7.66 5.36 -3.82
C LEU A 482 8.73 4.56 -3.11
N ILE A 483 8.35 3.84 -2.06
CA ILE A 483 9.25 2.94 -1.34
C ILE A 483 8.85 1.48 -1.58
N THR A 484 9.84 0.59 -1.70
CA THR A 484 9.65 -0.87 -1.71
C THR A 484 10.70 -1.52 -0.81
N SER A 485 10.40 -2.73 -0.33
CA SER A 485 11.28 -3.48 0.56
C SER A 485 11.88 -4.66 -0.18
N GLU A 486 13.21 -4.77 -0.17
CA GLU A 486 13.97 -5.88 -0.72
C GLU A 486 14.40 -6.80 0.43
N LEU A 487 14.04 -8.09 0.32
CA LEU A 487 14.11 -9.05 1.43
C LEU A 487 15.43 -9.81 1.54
N VAL A 488 16.23 -9.89 0.48
CA VAL A 488 17.48 -10.66 0.45
C VAL A 488 18.61 -9.90 1.16
N GLN A 489 18.74 -8.63 0.86
CA GLN A 489 19.69 -7.70 1.46
C GLN A 489 19.08 -6.92 2.64
N SER A 490 17.79 -7.15 2.94
CA SER A 490 17.05 -6.48 4.03
C SER A 490 17.10 -4.95 3.93
N ARG A 491 16.97 -4.41 2.72
CA ARG A 491 17.11 -2.98 2.42
C ARG A 491 15.84 -2.40 1.80
N ALA A 492 15.67 -1.08 1.93
CA ALA A 492 14.65 -0.35 1.19
C ALA A 492 15.21 0.17 -0.14
N TYR A 493 14.33 0.26 -1.15
CA TYR A 493 14.60 1.00 -2.38
C TYR A 493 13.59 2.14 -2.52
N ARG A 494 14.08 3.29 -2.98
CA ARG A 494 13.28 4.49 -3.30
C ARG A 494 13.22 4.62 -4.80
N PHE A 495 12.02 4.81 -5.33
CA PHE A 495 11.77 5.16 -6.73
C PHE A 495 11.51 6.66 -6.83
N PRO A 496 11.94 7.33 -7.92
CA PRO A 496 12.73 6.79 -9.03
C PRO A 496 14.11 6.29 -8.57
N LEU A 497 14.63 5.24 -9.23
CA LEU A 497 15.97 4.74 -8.95
C LEU A 497 17.02 5.79 -9.35
N PRO A 498 18.24 5.77 -8.77
CA PRO A 498 19.35 6.50 -9.34
C PRO A 498 19.69 5.97 -10.73
N ARG A 499 20.39 6.77 -11.54
CA ARG A 499 20.91 6.33 -12.84
C ARG A 499 21.84 5.13 -12.70
N SER A 500 21.92 4.31 -13.73
CA SER A 500 22.69 3.06 -13.67
C SER A 500 24.19 3.28 -13.42
N ASP A 501 24.76 4.37 -13.91
CA ASP A 501 26.16 4.76 -13.65
C ASP A 501 26.38 5.14 -12.18
N VAL A 502 25.53 6.01 -11.62
CA VAL A 502 25.56 6.39 -10.20
C VAL A 502 25.36 5.17 -9.30
N MET A 503 24.51 4.23 -9.70
CA MET A 503 24.31 2.99 -8.96
C MET A 503 25.56 2.10 -8.96
N ARG A 504 26.38 2.11 -10.02
CA ARG A 504 27.64 1.33 -10.10
C ARG A 504 28.78 1.97 -9.30
N GLU A 505 28.80 3.30 -9.21
CA GLU A 505 29.82 4.03 -8.44
C GLU A 505 29.60 3.92 -6.92
N GLY A 506 28.36 3.79 -6.46
CA GLY A 506 28.03 3.59 -5.05
C GLY A 506 28.00 2.12 -4.61
N ASP A 507 27.51 1.86 -3.39
CA ASP A 507 27.20 0.50 -2.85
C ASP A 507 25.92 -0.10 -3.49
N GLY A 508 25.60 0.32 -4.71
CA GLY A 508 24.46 -0.10 -5.49
C GLY A 508 24.84 -1.07 -6.59
N SER A 509 23.83 -1.56 -7.30
CA SER A 509 24.04 -2.23 -8.59
C SER A 509 22.78 -2.03 -9.42
N PRO A 510 22.92 -1.81 -10.75
CA PRO A 510 21.78 -1.76 -11.64
C PRO A 510 20.92 -3.00 -11.46
N LEU A 511 19.61 -2.79 -11.53
CA LEU A 511 18.63 -3.86 -11.39
C LEU A 511 18.27 -4.41 -12.76
N TYR A 512 18.05 -5.71 -12.79
CA TYR A 512 17.74 -6.48 -13.98
C TYR A 512 16.44 -7.27 -13.77
N VAL A 513 15.73 -7.52 -14.85
CA VAL A 513 14.56 -8.40 -14.90
C VAL A 513 14.87 -9.61 -15.79
N SER A 514 14.39 -10.79 -15.41
CA SER A 514 14.57 -11.98 -16.25
C SER A 514 13.63 -11.94 -17.46
N VAL A 515 14.17 -12.26 -18.64
CA VAL A 515 13.35 -12.43 -19.86
C VAL A 515 12.25 -13.46 -19.61
N ALA A 516 12.56 -14.54 -18.89
CA ALA A 516 11.58 -15.57 -18.56
C ALA A 516 10.40 -15.03 -17.73
N ASP A 517 10.63 -14.08 -16.82
CA ASP A 517 9.56 -13.48 -16.00
C ASP A 517 8.67 -12.52 -16.81
N LEU A 518 9.18 -11.99 -17.92
CA LEU A 518 8.41 -11.18 -18.87
C LEU A 518 7.67 -12.06 -19.89
N THR A 519 8.23 -13.18 -20.32
CA THR A 519 7.66 -14.00 -21.39
C THR A 519 6.79 -15.16 -20.91
N ASP A 520 7.05 -15.73 -19.72
CA ASP A 520 6.31 -16.89 -19.20
C ASP A 520 4.91 -16.47 -18.69
N PRO A 521 3.81 -16.98 -19.30
CA PRO A 521 2.44 -16.67 -18.93
C PRO A 521 2.06 -16.93 -17.46
N ASP A 522 2.81 -17.79 -16.75
CA ASP A 522 2.55 -18.13 -15.35
C ASP A 522 3.42 -17.32 -14.36
N ARG A 523 4.37 -16.51 -14.85
CA ARG A 523 5.28 -15.65 -14.05
C ARG A 523 5.07 -14.15 -14.27
N GLN A 524 4.25 -13.76 -15.24
CA GLN A 524 3.98 -12.37 -15.58
C GLN A 524 3.29 -11.62 -14.43
N VAL A 525 3.98 -10.61 -13.88
CA VAL A 525 3.48 -9.74 -12.80
C VAL A 525 3.17 -8.31 -13.24
N VAL A 526 3.48 -7.98 -14.51
CA VAL A 526 3.24 -6.68 -15.14
C VAL A 526 2.48 -6.81 -16.48
N PRO A 527 1.72 -5.78 -16.90
CA PRO A 527 0.86 -5.86 -18.08
C PRO A 527 1.66 -5.78 -19.39
N ALA A 528 1.01 -6.09 -20.52
CA ALA A 528 1.69 -6.38 -21.78
C ALA A 528 2.46 -5.18 -22.37
N ASP A 529 1.85 -4.01 -22.30
CA ASP A 529 2.42 -2.70 -22.62
C ASP A 529 3.73 -2.42 -21.85
N VAL A 530 3.74 -2.67 -20.54
CA VAL A 530 4.92 -2.47 -19.69
C VAL A 530 6.02 -3.46 -20.04
N ARG A 531 5.66 -4.72 -20.32
CA ARG A 531 6.65 -5.73 -20.75
C ARG A 531 7.29 -5.36 -22.06
N GLN A 532 6.52 -4.81 -22.99
CA GLN A 532 7.05 -4.30 -24.25
C GLN A 532 8.06 -3.19 -24.00
N VAL A 533 7.74 -2.20 -23.15
CA VAL A 533 8.69 -1.14 -22.76
C VAL A 533 9.96 -1.70 -22.11
N LEU A 534 9.85 -2.73 -21.26
CA LEU A 534 11.00 -3.37 -20.62
C LEU A 534 11.87 -4.18 -21.60
N LEU A 535 11.28 -4.72 -22.67
CA LEU A 535 11.97 -5.55 -23.66
C LEU A 535 12.53 -4.76 -24.84
N GLN A 536 12.08 -3.52 -25.06
CA GLN A 536 12.51 -2.67 -26.18
C GLN A 536 13.59 -1.67 -25.76
N CYS A 537 14.45 -1.28 -26.72
CA CYS A 537 15.41 -0.20 -26.53
C CYS A 537 14.69 1.14 -26.32
N ASP A 538 15.32 2.01 -25.54
CA ASP A 538 14.77 3.34 -25.29
C ASP A 538 14.88 4.25 -26.53
N ASP A 539 15.98 4.15 -27.28
CA ASP A 539 16.28 4.99 -28.45
C ASP A 539 15.59 4.51 -29.73
N ASP A 540 15.32 3.20 -29.84
CA ASP A 540 14.69 2.57 -31.00
C ASP A 540 13.66 1.52 -30.54
N PRO A 541 12.35 1.81 -30.62
CA PRO A 541 11.33 0.89 -30.14
C PRO A 541 11.22 -0.39 -30.97
N ASP A 542 11.74 -0.43 -32.20
CA ASP A 542 11.73 -1.63 -33.03
C ASP A 542 12.86 -2.59 -32.68
N LEU A 543 13.87 -2.13 -31.94
CA LEU A 543 14.99 -2.95 -31.49
C LEU A 543 14.78 -3.52 -30.08
N PRO A 544 15.13 -4.80 -29.85
CA PRO A 544 15.09 -5.39 -28.52
C PRO A 544 16.23 -4.85 -27.64
N ARG A 545 15.93 -4.61 -26.36
CA ARG A 545 16.92 -4.18 -25.36
C ARG A 545 18.04 -5.22 -25.22
N PRO A 546 19.31 -4.80 -25.07
CA PRO A 546 20.42 -5.72 -24.88
C PRO A 546 20.19 -6.64 -23.68
N THR A 547 20.36 -7.95 -23.88
CA THR A 547 20.21 -8.95 -22.83
C THR A 547 21.57 -9.48 -22.38
N ALA A 548 21.77 -9.66 -21.08
CA ALA A 548 22.94 -10.32 -20.51
C ALA A 548 22.60 -11.76 -20.10
N GLU A 549 23.45 -12.73 -20.44
CA GLU A 549 23.37 -14.08 -19.86
C GLU A 549 24.32 -14.16 -18.66
N MET A 550 23.76 -14.39 -17.47
CA MET A 550 24.50 -14.42 -16.21
C MET A 550 24.17 -15.68 -15.43
N THR A 551 25.10 -16.13 -14.59
CA THR A 551 24.88 -17.30 -13.71
C THR A 551 24.47 -16.84 -12.32
N ASP A 552 23.35 -17.34 -11.82
CA ASP A 552 22.84 -16.99 -10.49
C ASP A 552 23.71 -17.64 -9.40
N ILE A 553 24.23 -16.83 -8.48
CA ILE A 553 25.21 -17.27 -7.47
C ILE A 553 24.68 -18.30 -6.46
N ARG A 554 23.36 -18.38 -6.27
CA ARG A 554 22.73 -19.29 -5.31
C ARG A 554 22.26 -20.58 -5.95
N THR A 555 21.72 -20.49 -7.16
CA THR A 555 21.12 -21.63 -7.88
C THR A 555 22.08 -22.28 -8.86
N GLY A 556 23.08 -21.55 -9.35
CA GLY A 556 23.95 -21.99 -10.44
C GLY A 556 23.27 -21.98 -11.82
N ASP A 557 22.02 -21.52 -11.90
CA ASP A 557 21.26 -21.49 -13.14
C ASP A 557 21.75 -20.34 -14.04
N ARG A 558 21.86 -20.60 -15.35
CA ARG A 558 22.08 -19.54 -16.34
C ARG A 558 20.76 -18.83 -16.62
N VAL A 559 20.73 -17.52 -16.39
CA VAL A 559 19.55 -16.67 -16.53
C VAL A 559 19.82 -15.58 -17.56
N ARG A 560 18.88 -15.40 -18.50
CA ARG A 560 18.88 -14.26 -19.42
C ARG A 560 18.17 -13.07 -18.79
N LEU A 561 18.88 -11.96 -18.70
CA LEU A 561 18.52 -10.75 -17.97
C LEU A 561 18.48 -9.54 -18.88
N VAL A 562 17.59 -8.60 -18.56
CA VAL A 562 17.44 -7.31 -19.23
C VAL A 562 17.58 -6.21 -18.18
N PRO A 563 18.44 -5.19 -18.37
CA PRO A 563 18.54 -4.09 -17.40
C PRO A 563 17.22 -3.33 -17.35
N LEU A 564 16.86 -2.82 -16.16
CA LEU A 564 15.75 -1.89 -16.06
C LEU A 564 16.06 -0.61 -16.86
N PRO A 565 15.04 0.06 -17.42
CA PRO A 565 15.22 1.36 -18.06
C PRO A 565 15.80 2.40 -17.11
N GLU A 566 16.46 3.41 -17.68
CA GLU A 566 16.93 4.56 -16.92
C GLU A 566 15.77 5.27 -16.20
N PRO A 567 16.04 6.04 -15.12
CA PRO A 567 15.02 6.56 -14.22
C PRO A 567 13.88 7.33 -14.90
N TRP A 568 14.16 8.11 -15.95
CA TRP A 568 13.14 8.83 -16.73
C TRP A 568 12.29 7.91 -17.61
N ASN A 569 12.86 6.81 -18.10
CA ASN A 569 12.17 5.84 -18.95
C ASN A 569 11.44 4.73 -18.19
N LEU A 570 11.66 4.66 -16.88
CA LEU A 570 11.02 3.67 -16.01
C LEU A 570 9.48 3.86 -15.96
N PRO A 571 8.69 2.80 -16.22
CA PRO A 571 7.24 2.84 -16.06
C PRO A 571 6.82 3.09 -14.61
N VAL A 572 5.92 4.06 -14.39
CA VAL A 572 5.39 4.39 -13.07
C VAL A 572 4.66 3.20 -12.46
N VAL A 573 3.87 2.48 -13.28
CA VAL A 573 3.13 1.29 -12.84
C VAL A 573 4.05 0.16 -12.34
N LEU A 574 5.29 0.05 -12.84
CA LEU A 574 6.27 -0.92 -12.33
C LEU A 574 6.71 -0.57 -10.90
N ALA A 575 7.03 0.70 -10.64
CA ALA A 575 7.38 1.17 -9.29
C ALA A 575 6.21 1.00 -8.31
N VAL A 576 5.00 1.32 -8.77
CA VAL A 576 3.75 1.12 -8.02
C VAL A 576 3.52 -0.38 -7.75
N ARG A 577 3.78 -1.28 -8.73
CA ARG A 577 3.69 -2.74 -8.58
C ARG A 577 4.69 -3.30 -7.57
N LEU A 578 5.92 -2.81 -7.57
CA LEU A 578 6.95 -3.18 -6.60
C LEU A 578 6.52 -2.76 -5.19
N SER A 579 6.02 -1.53 -5.03
CA SER A 579 5.60 -0.98 -3.73
C SER A 579 4.34 -1.63 -3.14
N MET A 580 3.43 -2.18 -3.95
CA MET A 580 2.15 -2.78 -3.49
C MET A 580 2.14 -4.31 -3.34
N SER A 581 3.31 -4.96 -3.34
CA SER A 581 3.45 -6.43 -3.32
C SER A 581 3.15 -7.04 -1.95
N LEU A 582 1.94 -6.82 -1.41
CA LEU A 582 1.52 -7.24 -0.09
C LEU A 582 1.70 -8.76 0.09
N PRO A 583 2.52 -9.21 1.07
CA PRO A 583 2.79 -10.62 1.29
C PRO A 583 1.52 -11.47 1.42
N GLY A 584 1.50 -12.61 0.74
CA GLY A 584 0.37 -13.54 0.74
C GLY A 584 -0.77 -13.16 -0.21
N LEU A 585 -1.04 -11.87 -0.42
CA LEU A 585 -2.04 -11.43 -1.41
C LEU A 585 -1.43 -11.30 -2.80
N PHE A 586 -0.45 -10.41 -2.97
CA PHE A 586 0.23 -10.19 -4.24
C PHE A 586 1.51 -11.01 -4.34
N GLN A 587 1.83 -11.47 -5.54
CA GLN A 587 3.12 -12.09 -5.80
C GLN A 587 4.25 -11.07 -5.60
N ALA A 588 5.30 -11.47 -4.88
CA ALA A 588 6.54 -10.72 -4.78
C ALA A 588 7.18 -10.62 -6.18
N VAL A 589 7.83 -9.48 -6.45
CA VAL A 589 8.49 -9.25 -7.73
C VAL A 589 9.94 -9.69 -7.61
N ARG A 590 10.37 -10.49 -8.58
CA ARG A 590 11.75 -10.95 -8.68
C ARG A 590 12.53 -10.01 -9.58
N LEU A 591 13.64 -9.49 -9.06
CA LEU A 591 14.64 -8.75 -9.82
C LEU A 591 16.01 -9.37 -9.55
N TYR A 592 17.00 -8.95 -10.33
CA TYR A 592 18.37 -9.44 -10.24
C TYR A 592 19.31 -8.25 -10.15
N ARG A 593 20.47 -8.46 -9.55
CA ARG A 593 21.58 -7.53 -9.60
C ARG A 593 22.83 -8.23 -10.10
N GLU A 594 23.77 -7.48 -10.64
CA GLU A 594 25.10 -7.99 -10.91
C GLU A 594 25.80 -8.37 -9.60
N ALA A 595 26.51 -9.49 -9.64
CA ALA A 595 27.36 -9.94 -8.56
C ALA A 595 28.80 -10.02 -9.07
N GLU A 596 29.72 -9.49 -8.28
CA GLU A 596 31.15 -9.58 -8.56
C GLU A 596 31.79 -10.68 -7.73
N ALA A 597 32.86 -11.27 -8.27
CA ALA A 597 33.66 -12.23 -7.53
C ALA A 597 34.51 -11.47 -6.51
N VAL A 598 34.20 -11.63 -5.23
CA VAL A 598 34.92 -11.00 -4.13
C VAL A 598 35.86 -12.00 -3.45
N PRO A 599 37.06 -11.57 -3.00
CA PRO A 599 37.92 -12.43 -2.21
C PRO A 599 37.22 -12.78 -0.89
N VAL A 600 37.19 -14.07 -0.57
CA VAL A 600 36.67 -14.57 0.70
C VAL A 600 37.62 -14.08 1.80
N ARG A 601 37.08 -13.44 2.83
CA ARG A 601 37.85 -12.88 3.94
C ARG A 601 37.63 -13.67 5.23
N ASP A 602 38.65 -13.70 6.09
CA ASP A 602 38.54 -14.21 7.46
C ASP A 602 37.81 -13.19 8.37
N GLU A 603 37.65 -13.56 9.64
CA GLU A 603 37.01 -12.73 10.67
C GLU A 603 37.76 -11.41 10.97
N LEU A 604 39.02 -11.29 10.52
CA LEU A 604 39.84 -10.08 10.63
C LEU A 604 39.88 -9.30 9.31
N GLY A 605 39.10 -9.70 8.30
CA GLY A 605 39.03 -9.05 7.01
C GLY A 605 40.18 -9.37 6.05
N ARG A 606 41.03 -10.36 6.34
CA ARG A 606 42.15 -10.77 5.46
C ARG A 606 41.67 -11.76 4.42
N ALA A 607 42.14 -11.64 3.18
CA ALA A 607 41.77 -12.58 2.12
C ALA A 607 42.30 -14.00 2.43
N LEU A 608 41.44 -15.00 2.36
CA LEU A 608 41.80 -16.40 2.47
C LEU A 608 42.54 -16.83 1.20
N LEU A 609 43.69 -17.47 1.36
CA LEU A 609 44.52 -17.93 0.26
C LEU A 609 44.45 -19.47 0.16
N ARG A 610 44.38 -20.00 -1.06
CA ARG A 610 44.60 -21.41 -1.37
C ARG A 610 45.75 -21.48 -2.38
N ASP A 611 46.82 -22.18 -2.01
CA ASP A 611 48.03 -22.30 -2.83
C ASP A 611 48.64 -20.93 -3.24
N GLY A 612 48.56 -19.93 -2.35
CA GLY A 612 49.05 -18.57 -2.59
C GLY A 612 48.11 -17.67 -3.41
N VAL A 613 46.99 -18.20 -3.90
CA VAL A 613 45.99 -17.44 -4.67
C VAL A 613 44.77 -17.12 -3.79
N PRO A 614 44.25 -15.87 -3.80
CA PRO A 614 43.03 -15.53 -3.09
C PRO A 614 41.85 -16.39 -3.52
N VAL A 615 41.18 -17.01 -2.56
CA VAL A 615 39.92 -17.71 -2.78
C VAL A 615 38.86 -16.65 -3.04
N VAL A 616 38.20 -16.72 -4.20
CA VAL A 616 37.11 -15.80 -4.57
C VAL A 616 35.77 -16.51 -4.56
N TYR A 617 34.71 -15.77 -4.22
CA TYR A 617 33.33 -16.23 -4.31
C TYR A 617 32.50 -15.17 -5.06
N PRO A 618 31.71 -15.56 -6.08
CA PRO A 618 31.57 -16.92 -6.63
C PRO A 618 32.83 -17.41 -7.36
N SER A 619 33.05 -18.74 -7.41
CA SER A 619 34.19 -19.34 -8.09
C SER A 619 33.88 -19.64 -9.56
N GLY A 620 34.86 -19.45 -10.45
CA GLY A 620 34.73 -19.69 -11.90
C GLY A 620 34.68 -18.39 -12.71
N ALA A 621 34.53 -18.53 -14.03
CA ALA A 621 34.42 -17.38 -14.94
C ALA A 621 32.99 -16.80 -14.91
N GLY A 622 32.88 -15.51 -14.57
CA GLY A 622 31.62 -14.74 -14.64
C GLY A 622 31.18 -14.45 -16.08
N PRO A 623 30.03 -13.76 -16.28
CA PRO A 623 29.37 -12.88 -15.32
C PRO A 623 28.36 -13.57 -14.38
N TRP A 624 28.24 -13.04 -13.16
CA TRP A 624 27.37 -13.56 -12.09
C TRP A 624 26.23 -12.60 -11.76
N CYS A 625 25.13 -13.15 -11.25
CA CYS A 625 24.01 -12.36 -10.76
C CYS A 625 23.46 -12.89 -9.44
N GLU A 626 22.83 -12.02 -8.66
CA GLU A 626 22.10 -12.40 -7.46
C GLU A 626 20.61 -12.11 -7.62
N GLN A 627 19.79 -13.12 -7.35
CA GLN A 627 18.34 -12.96 -7.26
C GLN A 627 17.93 -12.16 -6.02
N LEU A 628 17.12 -11.13 -6.23
CA LEU A 628 16.49 -10.27 -5.23
C LEU A 628 14.97 -10.49 -5.19
N TRP A 629 14.36 -10.23 -4.02
CA TRP A 629 12.92 -10.38 -3.82
C TRP A 629 12.32 -9.09 -3.25
N PHE A 630 11.52 -8.44 -4.08
CA PHE A 630 10.84 -7.19 -3.73
C PHE A 630 9.42 -7.46 -3.26
N THR A 631 9.06 -6.81 -2.14
CA THR A 631 7.75 -6.86 -1.53
C THR A 631 7.23 -5.46 -1.19
N ASP A 632 6.06 -5.41 -0.58
CA ASP A 632 5.38 -4.20 -0.15
C ASP A 632 6.29 -3.24 0.62
N GLY A 633 6.29 -1.96 0.23
CA GLY A 633 7.12 -0.93 0.86
C GLY A 633 6.79 -0.68 2.33
N GLY A 634 5.56 -1.01 2.75
CA GLY A 634 5.12 -0.89 4.13
C GLY A 634 5.80 -1.85 5.10
N VAL A 635 6.63 -2.79 4.60
CA VAL A 635 7.49 -3.62 5.45
C VAL A 635 8.64 -2.80 6.05
N THR A 636 9.27 -1.90 5.28
CA THR A 636 10.39 -1.06 5.75
C THR A 636 9.98 0.32 6.26
N SER A 637 9.07 1.01 5.55
CA SER A 637 8.45 2.26 6.04
C SER A 637 7.07 2.38 5.43
N ASN A 638 6.07 2.40 6.30
CA ASN A 638 4.67 2.42 5.91
C ASN A 638 4.17 3.85 5.66
N PHE A 639 4.85 4.86 6.21
CA PHE A 639 4.48 6.26 6.05
C PHE A 639 5.71 7.15 5.74
N PRO A 640 6.09 7.31 4.46
CA PRO A 640 7.32 8.00 4.08
C PRO A 640 7.17 9.53 4.08
N ILE A 641 6.63 10.12 5.15
CA ILE A 641 6.47 11.59 5.25
C ILE A 641 7.81 12.33 5.27
N HIS A 642 8.83 11.68 5.84
CA HIS A 642 10.19 12.18 5.91
C HIS A 642 10.89 12.35 4.55
N PHE A 643 10.32 11.84 3.45
CA PHE A 643 10.89 12.04 2.11
C PHE A 643 10.77 13.50 1.63
N PHE A 644 9.72 14.20 2.08
CA PHE A 644 9.40 15.56 1.63
C PHE A 644 9.57 16.60 2.74
N ASP A 645 9.94 16.17 3.95
CA ASP A 645 10.10 17.07 5.07
C ASP A 645 11.45 17.81 5.02
N SER A 646 11.46 18.98 4.37
CA SER A 646 12.57 19.94 4.50
C SER A 646 12.61 20.59 5.91
N PRO A 647 13.77 20.81 6.54
CA PRO A 647 13.86 21.60 7.76
C PRO A 647 13.25 23.01 7.61
N LEU A 648 13.40 23.62 6.42
CA LEU A 648 12.86 24.93 6.06
C LEU A 648 11.93 24.78 4.84
N PRO A 649 10.63 24.51 5.07
CA PRO A 649 9.71 24.23 3.98
C PRO A 649 9.17 25.50 3.31
N LEU A 650 9.08 25.46 1.98
CA LEU A 650 8.40 26.49 1.20
C LEU A 650 6.87 26.36 1.27
N TRP A 651 6.35 25.16 1.50
CA TRP A 651 4.91 24.85 1.53
C TRP A 651 4.61 23.66 2.45
N PRO A 652 3.33 23.39 2.79
CA PRO A 652 3.00 22.29 3.69
C PRO A 652 3.14 20.92 3.02
N THR A 653 3.50 19.92 3.82
CA THR A 653 3.54 18.52 3.42
C THR A 653 2.42 17.76 4.14
N PHE A 654 1.35 17.42 3.43
CA PHE A 654 0.19 16.74 3.98
C PHE A 654 0.41 15.25 4.13
N GLY A 655 -0.10 14.69 5.22
CA GLY A 655 -0.10 13.26 5.46
C GLY A 655 -1.52 12.72 5.62
N ILE A 656 -1.78 11.54 5.06
CA ILE A 656 -3.04 10.83 5.31
C ILE A 656 -2.73 9.46 5.90
N ASP A 657 -3.11 9.28 7.17
CA ASP A 657 -2.89 8.07 7.95
C ASP A 657 -4.22 7.33 8.16
N LEU A 658 -4.15 5.99 8.21
CA LEU A 658 -5.26 5.12 8.58
C LEU A 658 -5.08 4.61 10.01
N GLY A 659 -6.13 4.66 10.81
CA GLY A 659 -6.09 4.17 12.18
C GLY A 659 -7.38 3.48 12.61
N SER A 660 -7.31 2.67 13.67
CA SER A 660 -8.52 2.20 14.36
C SER A 660 -9.16 3.31 15.19
N HIS A 661 -10.45 3.21 15.45
CA HIS A 661 -11.13 4.09 16.39
C HIS A 661 -10.62 3.86 17.82
N PRO A 662 -10.23 4.91 18.56
CA PRO A 662 -9.91 4.76 19.97
C PRO A 662 -11.20 4.55 20.78
N PRO A 663 -11.11 3.88 21.96
CA PRO A 663 -12.25 3.69 22.85
C PRO A 663 -12.96 5.00 23.18
N GLY A 664 -14.30 4.99 23.18
CA GLY A 664 -15.13 6.16 23.48
C GLY A 664 -15.13 7.26 22.41
N ARG A 665 -14.53 7.05 21.23
CA ARG A 665 -14.51 8.03 20.12
C ARG A 665 -14.94 7.44 18.78
N LEU A 666 -15.92 6.54 18.83
CA LEU A 666 -16.47 5.88 17.64
C LEU A 666 -17.15 6.85 16.66
N SER A 667 -17.46 8.07 17.08
CA SER A 667 -18.03 9.15 16.26
C SER A 667 -16.99 9.98 15.50
N GLN A 668 -15.69 9.76 15.73
CA GLN A 668 -14.60 10.55 15.12
C GLN A 668 -14.00 9.83 13.91
N ASP A 669 -14.73 9.80 12.79
CA ASP A 669 -14.27 9.11 11.56
C ASP A 669 -13.02 9.73 10.94
N VAL A 670 -12.83 11.04 11.11
CA VAL A 670 -11.65 11.76 10.68
C VAL A 670 -11.15 12.64 11.81
N TRP A 671 -9.85 12.63 12.04
CA TRP A 671 -9.19 13.46 13.05
C TRP A 671 -7.93 14.10 12.48
N VAL A 672 -7.81 15.42 12.64
CA VAL A 672 -6.57 16.15 12.37
C VAL A 672 -6.15 16.74 13.72
N PRO A 673 -5.02 16.31 14.31
CA PRO A 673 -4.52 16.87 15.57
C PRO A 673 -4.30 18.38 15.49
N GLN A 674 -4.53 19.10 16.58
CA GLN A 674 -4.13 20.50 16.69
C GLN A 674 -2.64 20.64 16.99
N ASP A 675 -2.06 21.79 16.63
CA ASP A 675 -0.62 22.02 16.84
C ASP A 675 -0.23 22.06 18.32
N TRP A 676 -1.18 22.31 19.22
CA TRP A 676 -1.04 22.35 20.68
C TRP A 676 -1.63 21.11 21.37
N ASP A 677 -2.08 20.09 20.63
CA ASP A 677 -2.55 18.85 21.25
C ASP A 677 -1.37 18.16 21.96
N VAL A 678 -1.34 18.22 23.30
CA VAL A 678 -0.32 17.56 24.16
C VAL A 678 -0.47 16.02 24.16
N ARG A 679 -1.51 15.49 23.51
CA ARG A 679 -1.81 14.06 23.52
C ARG A 679 -0.79 13.30 22.67
N GLY A 680 -0.19 12.27 23.27
CA GLY A 680 0.63 11.28 22.58
C GLY A 680 -0.18 10.40 21.62
N ALA A 681 0.50 9.44 20.98
CA ALA A 681 -0.12 8.51 20.04
C ALA A 681 -1.34 7.80 20.65
N PRO A 682 -2.42 7.56 19.86
CA PRO A 682 -3.61 6.88 20.35
C PRO A 682 -3.26 5.46 20.83
N THR A 683 -3.69 5.13 22.05
CA THR A 683 -3.50 3.79 22.61
C THR A 683 -4.31 2.77 21.82
N ARG A 684 -3.69 1.62 21.52
CA ARG A 684 -4.36 0.47 20.94
C ARG A 684 -4.71 -0.50 22.06
N ASN A 685 -5.96 -0.94 22.10
CA ASN A 685 -6.34 -2.05 22.97
C ASN A 685 -5.76 -3.34 22.40
N LEU A 686 -4.99 -4.05 23.22
CA LEU A 686 -4.56 -5.41 22.87
C LEU A 686 -5.72 -6.36 23.16
N SER A 687 -6.24 -7.03 22.13
CA SER A 687 -7.27 -8.06 22.32
C SER A 687 -6.70 -9.28 23.07
N ALA A 688 -7.58 -10.04 23.73
CA ALA A 688 -7.18 -11.24 24.45
C ALA A 688 -6.63 -12.31 23.49
N GLY A 689 -5.44 -12.85 23.77
CA GLY A 689 -4.86 -14.00 23.06
C GLY A 689 -3.44 -13.79 22.48
N MET A 690 -2.69 -14.88 22.34
CA MET A 690 -1.32 -14.89 21.83
C MET A 690 -1.17 -14.35 20.39
N PRO A 691 -2.07 -14.65 19.43
CA PRO A 691 -1.96 -14.11 18.07
C PRO A 691 -2.06 -12.58 18.01
N ALA A 692 -2.91 -11.98 18.86
CA ALA A 692 -3.04 -10.54 18.96
C ALA A 692 -1.75 -9.90 19.51
N PHE A 693 -1.13 -10.52 20.51
CA PHE A 693 0.17 -10.11 21.05
C PHE A 693 1.30 -10.18 20.02
N LEU A 694 1.43 -11.30 19.30
CA LEU A 694 2.44 -11.44 18.23
C LEU A 694 2.22 -10.43 17.09
N SER A 695 0.96 -10.21 16.69
CA SER A 695 0.60 -9.18 15.71
C SER A 695 0.99 -7.77 16.19
N ALA A 696 0.78 -7.47 17.48
CA ALA A 696 1.20 -6.22 18.07
C ALA A 696 2.72 -6.06 18.10
N ILE A 697 3.49 -7.11 18.41
CA ILE A 697 4.97 -7.08 18.34
C ILE A 697 5.43 -6.75 16.92
N ILE A 698 4.93 -7.47 15.91
CA ILE A 698 5.30 -7.24 14.50
C ILE A 698 4.88 -5.84 14.06
N GLY A 699 3.68 -5.40 14.44
CA GLY A 699 3.17 -4.07 14.13
C GLY A 699 3.99 -2.95 14.76
N THR A 700 4.44 -3.13 16.00
CA THR A 700 5.35 -2.19 16.69
C THR A 700 6.71 -2.18 16.00
N ALA A 701 7.34 -3.35 15.77
CA ALA A 701 8.65 -3.45 15.12
C ALA A 701 8.70 -2.74 13.75
N ARG A 702 7.61 -2.82 12.98
CA ARG A 702 7.49 -2.16 11.66
C ARG A 702 7.08 -0.69 11.73
N GLY A 703 6.19 -0.33 12.67
CA GLY A 703 5.42 0.91 12.60
C GLY A 703 5.70 1.93 13.69
N TRP A 704 6.55 1.62 14.69
CA TRP A 704 6.80 2.53 15.82
C TRP A 704 7.36 3.87 15.35
N ARG A 705 8.38 3.84 14.47
CA ARG A 705 9.07 5.05 13.99
C ARG A 705 8.13 5.99 13.23
N ASP A 706 7.36 5.43 12.30
CA ASP A 706 6.37 6.18 11.51
C ASP A 706 5.27 6.79 12.39
N THR A 707 4.85 6.06 13.42
CA THR A 707 3.83 6.52 14.37
C THR A 707 4.37 7.67 15.21
N GLU A 708 5.55 7.54 15.81
CA GLU A 708 6.18 8.60 16.60
C GLU A 708 6.46 9.85 15.76
N GLN A 709 6.90 9.67 14.51
CA GLN A 709 7.12 10.80 13.60
C GLN A 709 5.83 11.60 13.34
N THR A 710 4.68 10.93 13.29
CA THR A 710 3.38 11.58 13.07
C THR A 710 2.98 12.50 14.23
N PHE A 711 3.49 12.28 15.44
CA PHE A 711 3.17 13.08 16.62
C PHE A 711 4.21 14.16 16.94
N MET A 712 5.28 14.26 16.16
CA MET A 712 6.26 15.32 16.31
C MET A 712 5.65 16.73 16.18
N PRO A 713 6.20 17.72 16.92
CA PRO A 713 5.98 19.13 16.61
C PRO A 713 6.25 19.42 15.14
N GLY A 714 5.34 20.11 14.46
CA GLY A 714 5.46 20.42 13.03
C GLY A 714 4.94 19.33 12.09
N THR A 715 4.69 18.10 12.57
CA THR A 715 4.11 16.99 11.79
C THR A 715 2.66 16.70 12.15
N ARG A 716 2.30 16.69 13.44
CA ARG A 716 0.94 16.31 13.88
C ARG A 716 -0.19 17.13 13.26
N GLY A 717 0.01 18.44 13.06
CA GLY A 717 -1.01 19.36 12.56
C GLY A 717 -1.36 19.20 11.08
N ARG A 718 -0.55 18.45 10.33
CA ARG A 718 -0.65 18.25 8.88
C ARG A 718 -0.93 16.80 8.49
N VAL A 719 -1.14 15.91 9.47
CA VAL A 719 -1.52 14.51 9.22
C VAL A 719 -2.99 14.29 9.58
N ALA A 720 -3.80 13.93 8.58
CA ALA A 720 -5.18 13.53 8.77
C ALA A 720 -5.29 12.03 9.04
N TRP A 721 -5.85 11.67 10.17
CA TRP A 721 -6.15 10.31 10.57
C TRP A 721 -7.57 9.94 10.15
N VAL A 722 -7.68 9.03 9.20
CA VAL A 722 -8.94 8.44 8.77
C VAL A 722 -9.15 7.14 9.53
N ARG A 723 -10.24 7.08 10.30
CA ARG A 723 -10.52 5.97 11.21
C ARG A 723 -11.31 4.87 10.52
N GLN A 724 -11.01 3.62 10.85
CA GLN A 724 -11.61 2.41 10.30
C GLN A 724 -12.30 1.59 11.39
N ARG A 725 -13.42 0.93 11.06
CA ARG A 725 -14.17 0.04 11.96
C ARG A 725 -13.84 -1.43 11.70
N ALA A 726 -14.30 -2.30 12.59
CA ALA A 726 -14.28 -3.74 12.35
C ALA A 726 -15.07 -4.07 11.07
N GLY A 727 -14.46 -4.81 10.14
CA GLY A 727 -15.05 -5.13 8.82
C GLY A 727 -14.77 -4.10 7.71
N GLU A 728 -14.48 -2.84 8.06
CA GLU A 728 -14.10 -1.76 7.12
C GLU A 728 -12.58 -1.66 7.01
N GLY A 729 -11.89 -2.51 6.26
CA GLY A 729 -10.45 -2.56 6.46
C GLY A 729 -9.75 -3.85 6.13
N GLY A 730 -8.42 -3.80 6.17
CA GLY A 730 -7.61 -4.99 6.29
C GLY A 730 -7.71 -5.90 5.07
N ALA A 731 -7.61 -7.21 5.27
CA ALA A 731 -7.65 -8.16 4.16
C ALA A 731 -9.03 -8.27 3.47
N ASN A 732 -10.07 -7.53 3.90
CA ASN A 732 -11.40 -7.61 3.33
C ASN A 732 -11.50 -6.89 1.98
N LEU A 733 -11.36 -7.64 0.88
CA LEU A 733 -11.51 -7.14 -0.50
C LEU A 733 -12.97 -7.05 -0.96
N PHE A 734 -13.90 -7.69 -0.25
CA PHE A 734 -15.31 -7.86 -0.62
C PHE A 734 -16.22 -6.84 0.08
N MET A 735 -15.74 -5.62 0.26
CA MET A 735 -16.57 -4.52 0.76
C MET A 735 -17.72 -4.23 -0.22
N ASP A 736 -18.90 -3.90 0.33
CA ASP A 736 -20.04 -3.43 -0.44
C ASP A 736 -19.83 -1.98 -0.93
N ASN A 737 -20.59 -1.56 -1.93
CA ASN A 737 -20.46 -0.25 -2.55
C ASN A 737 -20.70 0.89 -1.55
N ALA A 738 -21.56 0.67 -0.56
CA ALA A 738 -21.87 1.63 0.49
C ALA A 738 -20.71 1.82 1.47
N THR A 739 -19.98 0.76 1.81
CA THR A 739 -18.77 0.81 2.64
C THR A 739 -17.65 1.51 1.88
N ILE A 740 -17.44 1.19 0.60
CA ILE A 740 -16.47 1.89 -0.24
C ILE A 740 -16.82 3.38 -0.31
N ALA A 741 -18.10 3.73 -0.51
CA ALA A 741 -18.56 5.12 -0.54
C ALA A 741 -18.37 5.85 0.81
N SER A 742 -18.62 5.17 1.92
CA SER A 742 -18.38 5.69 3.29
C SER A 742 -16.90 6.01 3.51
N LEU A 743 -15.99 5.10 3.12
CA LEU A 743 -14.55 5.31 3.19
C LEU A 743 -14.08 6.45 2.28
N ALA A 744 -14.60 6.51 1.06
CA ALA A 744 -14.30 7.58 0.10
C ALA A 744 -14.75 8.95 0.63
N LEU A 745 -15.93 9.03 1.27
CA LEU A 745 -16.42 10.25 1.93
C LEU A 745 -15.56 10.66 3.14
N ARG A 746 -15.01 9.72 3.90
CA ARG A 746 -14.00 10.05 4.93
C ARG A 746 -12.76 10.67 4.31
N GLY A 747 -12.33 10.18 3.14
CA GLY A 747 -11.31 10.80 2.32
C GLY A 747 -11.62 12.27 1.98
N VAL A 748 -12.82 12.54 1.45
CA VAL A 748 -13.30 13.91 1.18
C VAL A 748 -13.18 14.80 2.42
N VAL A 749 -13.64 14.31 3.59
CA VAL A 749 -13.56 15.07 4.85
C VAL A 749 -12.11 15.31 5.28
N ALA A 750 -11.22 14.33 5.12
CA ALA A 750 -9.80 14.46 5.45
C ALA A 750 -9.11 15.52 4.57
N GLY A 751 -9.28 15.43 3.25
CA GLY A 751 -8.73 16.39 2.30
C GLY A 751 -9.27 17.79 2.53
N ALA A 752 -10.58 17.95 2.72
CA ALA A 752 -11.21 19.25 2.98
C ALA A 752 -10.71 19.90 4.28
N ARG A 753 -10.48 19.12 5.34
CA ARG A 753 -9.94 19.63 6.62
C ARG A 753 -8.50 20.12 6.47
N LEU A 754 -7.65 19.36 5.80
CA LEU A 754 -6.27 19.76 5.51
C LEU A 754 -6.26 21.00 4.63
N ARG A 755 -7.01 20.99 3.53
CA ARG A 755 -7.14 22.13 2.62
C ARG A 755 -7.58 23.39 3.36
N ARG A 756 -8.68 23.32 4.11
CA ARG A 756 -9.22 24.47 4.84
C ARG A 756 -8.19 25.03 5.83
N ARG A 757 -7.52 24.16 6.58
CA ARG A 757 -6.54 24.58 7.58
C ARG A 757 -5.38 25.35 6.93
N PHE A 758 -4.85 24.88 5.81
CA PHE A 758 -3.68 25.50 5.19
C PHE A 758 -3.99 26.56 4.14
N SER A 759 -5.28 26.73 3.79
CA SER A 759 -5.75 27.92 3.05
C SER A 759 -5.71 29.18 3.93
N ASP A 760 -5.80 29.00 5.25
CA ASP A 760 -5.63 30.07 6.24
C ASP A 760 -4.14 30.42 6.40
N LEU A 761 -3.81 31.69 6.16
CA LEU A 761 -2.45 32.22 6.23
C LEU A 761 -1.83 32.06 7.62
N ALA A 762 -2.61 32.18 8.69
CA ALA A 762 -2.11 32.07 10.05
C ALA A 762 -1.61 30.64 10.34
N TYR A 763 -2.36 29.64 9.90
CA TYR A 763 -1.97 28.23 10.03
C TYR A 763 -0.80 27.88 9.13
N TRP A 764 -0.77 28.41 7.90
CA TRP A 764 0.35 28.22 6.98
C TRP A 764 1.67 28.77 7.57
N ARG A 765 1.70 30.04 8.01
CA ARG A 765 2.89 30.66 8.64
C ARG A 765 3.28 29.94 9.93
N ARG A 766 2.30 29.57 10.76
CA ARG A 766 2.53 28.78 11.98
C ARG A 766 3.25 27.46 11.68
N SER A 767 2.85 26.77 10.61
CA SER A 767 3.47 25.49 10.25
C SER A 767 4.95 25.64 9.86
N GLN A 768 5.29 26.72 9.15
CA GLN A 768 6.68 27.05 8.83
C GLN A 768 7.47 27.40 10.11
N TRP A 769 6.89 28.23 10.97
CA TRP A 769 7.50 28.65 12.24
C TRP A 769 7.83 27.47 13.15
N ILE A 770 6.88 26.55 13.37
CA ILE A 770 7.09 25.38 14.23
C ILE A 770 8.22 24.50 13.67
N ARG A 771 8.28 24.30 12.35
CA ARG A 771 9.32 23.48 11.70
C ARG A 771 10.69 24.14 11.77
N MET A 772 10.75 25.44 11.53
CA MET A 772 11.99 26.22 11.68
C MET A 772 12.52 26.14 13.12
N ARG A 773 11.66 26.32 14.13
CA ARG A 773 12.06 26.19 15.54
C ARG A 773 12.56 24.79 15.88
N ALA A 774 11.86 23.75 15.40
CA ALA A 774 12.30 22.37 15.60
C ALA A 774 13.67 22.11 14.93
N ALA A 775 13.90 22.68 13.74
CA ALA A 775 15.14 22.54 12.99
C ALA A 775 16.31 23.23 13.71
N VAL A 776 16.12 24.50 14.11
CA VAL A 776 17.11 25.26 14.89
C VAL A 776 17.44 24.55 16.20
N GLY A 777 16.43 24.06 16.93
CA GLY A 777 16.65 23.29 18.16
C GLY A 777 17.44 21.99 17.92
N SER A 778 17.17 21.27 16.83
CA SER A 778 17.93 20.06 16.47
C SER A 778 19.39 20.36 16.12
N LEU A 779 19.65 21.49 15.45
CA LEU A 779 21.01 21.95 15.12
C LEU A 779 21.77 22.37 16.37
N GLU A 780 21.12 23.07 17.29
CA GLU A 780 21.72 23.47 18.58
C GLU A 780 22.12 22.24 19.40
N GLU A 781 21.24 21.24 19.50
CA GLU A 781 21.53 19.98 20.20
C GLU A 781 22.70 19.23 19.56
N LEU A 782 22.73 19.11 18.22
CA LEU A 782 23.83 18.51 17.50
C LEU A 782 25.14 19.26 17.77
N ALA A 783 25.13 20.60 17.74
CA ALA A 783 26.29 21.42 18.04
C ALA A 783 26.79 21.22 19.47
N GLN A 784 25.87 21.12 20.45
CA GLN A 784 26.21 20.81 21.84
C GLN A 784 26.80 19.41 21.99
N ASP A 785 26.25 18.40 21.32
CA ASP A 785 26.75 17.02 21.37
C ASP A 785 28.13 16.86 20.72
N VAL A 786 28.36 17.54 19.59
CA VAL A 786 29.69 17.64 18.96
C VAL A 786 30.68 18.29 19.93
N THR A 787 30.29 19.40 20.58
CA THR A 787 31.12 20.10 21.55
C THR A 787 31.47 19.20 22.74
N ARG A 788 30.48 18.53 23.34
CA ARG A 788 30.70 17.58 24.46
C ARG A 788 31.60 16.41 24.05
N SER A 789 31.41 15.87 22.84
CA SER A 789 32.16 14.71 22.35
C SER A 789 33.62 15.06 22.05
N ARG A 790 33.87 16.28 21.55
CA ARG A 790 35.22 16.81 21.32
C ARG A 790 36.06 16.86 22.59
N HIS A 791 35.48 17.21 23.73
CA HIS A 791 36.19 17.29 25.00
C HIS A 791 36.50 15.91 25.64
N ARG A 792 36.18 14.79 24.96
CA ARG A 792 36.55 13.44 25.40
C ARG A 792 37.90 13.03 24.82
N GLN A 793 38.69 12.30 25.61
CA GLN A 793 40.15 12.14 25.43
C GLN A 793 40.68 11.57 24.09
N PRO A 794 39.96 10.80 23.25
CA PRO A 794 40.49 10.45 21.92
C PRO A 794 40.24 11.52 20.85
N TYR A 795 39.19 12.34 20.99
CA TYR A 795 38.83 13.37 19.99
C TYR A 795 39.50 14.71 20.24
N ASP A 796 39.85 14.99 21.49
CA ASP A 796 40.61 16.19 21.85
C ASP A 796 42.00 16.15 21.19
N GLU A 797 42.65 14.99 21.17
CA GLU A 797 43.96 14.76 20.52
C GLU A 797 43.90 14.89 18.99
N LEU A 798 42.85 14.37 18.34
CA LEU A 798 42.60 14.56 16.90
C LEU A 798 42.34 16.02 16.52
N SER A 799 41.77 16.81 17.44
CA SER A 799 41.44 18.22 17.21
C SER A 799 42.59 19.20 17.45
N ARG A 800 43.75 18.72 17.93
CA ARG A 800 44.97 19.51 18.21
C ARG A 800 45.85 19.77 16.97
N ALA A 801 45.35 19.52 15.77
CA ALA A 801 45.94 20.07 14.55
C ALA A 801 45.46 21.53 14.39
N ASP A 802 46.36 22.49 14.61
CA ASP A 802 46.16 23.95 14.76
C ASP A 802 45.41 24.72 13.64
N LEU A 803 44.79 24.04 12.67
CA LEU A 803 43.95 24.65 11.62
C LEU A 803 42.44 24.50 11.88
N ALA A 804 42.00 23.46 12.58
CA ALA A 804 40.57 23.20 12.80
C ALA A 804 39.94 24.12 13.86
N ALA A 805 40.73 24.53 14.87
CA ALA A 805 40.24 25.36 15.97
C ALA A 805 39.99 26.82 15.57
N ALA A 806 40.70 27.35 14.57
CA ALA A 806 40.52 28.71 14.08
C ALA A 806 39.33 28.84 13.11
N ALA A 807 39.08 27.81 12.29
CA ALA A 807 37.93 27.73 11.41
C ALA A 807 36.61 27.55 12.18
N LEU A 808 36.59 26.66 13.19
CA LEU A 808 35.36 26.42 13.96
C LEU A 808 35.02 27.53 14.96
N ARG A 809 36.01 28.23 15.55
CA ARG A 809 35.74 29.40 16.43
C ARG A 809 35.09 30.57 15.69
N ARG A 810 35.28 30.67 14.37
CA ARG A 810 34.53 31.62 13.53
C ARG A 810 33.09 31.17 13.28
N ILE A 811 32.83 29.86 13.28
CA ILE A 811 31.49 29.28 13.11
C ILE A 811 30.67 29.34 14.42
N THR A 812 31.31 29.29 15.59
CA THR A 812 30.62 29.21 16.90
C THR A 812 30.74 30.46 17.80
N GLY A 813 31.28 31.57 17.32
CA GLY A 813 31.59 32.72 18.17
C GLY A 813 30.39 33.61 18.54
N ALA A 814 29.85 33.48 19.75
CA ALA A 814 29.84 34.54 20.77
C ALA A 814 28.99 34.15 22.00
N ASP A 815 29.50 34.52 23.18
CA ASP A 815 28.87 34.43 24.50
C ASP A 815 27.37 34.73 24.50
N LEU A 816 26.55 33.75 24.90
CA LEU A 816 25.16 34.00 25.29
C LEU A 816 25.16 34.75 26.63
N PRO A 817 24.60 35.97 26.73
CA PRO A 817 24.41 36.61 28.01
C PRO A 817 23.27 35.92 28.77
N GLY A 818 23.60 35.36 29.93
CA GLY A 818 22.69 35.21 31.07
C GLY A 818 21.61 34.12 30.96
N ASP A 819 21.72 33.13 31.84
CA ASP A 819 20.66 32.19 32.20
C ASP A 819 19.33 32.91 32.51
N PRO A 820 18.25 32.74 31.72
CA PRO A 820 16.95 33.29 32.03
C PRO A 820 16.13 32.28 32.84
N ARG A 821 16.66 31.80 33.97
CA ARG A 821 15.84 31.18 35.02
C ARG A 821 15.16 32.28 35.84
N GLY A 822 14.32 33.07 35.17
CA GLY A 822 13.35 33.94 35.79
C GLY A 822 12.01 33.21 35.89
N THR A 823 11.56 32.99 37.13
CA THR A 823 10.25 32.44 37.46
C THR A 823 9.11 33.24 36.83
N ALA A 824 8.42 32.65 35.85
CA ALA A 824 7.14 33.15 35.34
C ALA A 824 6.10 32.03 35.42
N THR A 825 5.35 32.01 36.51
CA THR A 825 4.07 31.32 36.62
C THR A 825 3.02 32.17 35.90
N SER A 826 2.71 31.84 34.64
CA SER A 826 1.48 32.27 33.95
C SER A 826 1.02 31.16 32.98
N PRO A 827 -0.29 30.86 32.85
CA PRO A 827 -0.79 29.71 32.07
C PRO A 827 -0.84 29.92 30.55
N ASP A 828 -0.31 31.02 30.01
CA ASP A 828 -0.33 31.31 28.58
C ASP A 828 1.03 31.01 27.94
N LEU A 829 1.14 29.87 27.26
CA LEU A 829 2.28 29.52 26.41
C LEU A 829 2.35 30.48 25.19
N PRO A 830 3.44 31.23 24.95
CA PRO A 830 3.49 32.19 23.87
C PRO A 830 3.81 31.51 22.53
N TRP A 831 2.79 31.40 21.69
CA TRP A 831 2.80 30.89 20.31
C TRP A 831 3.12 31.96 19.24
N TYR A 832 3.92 32.97 19.58
CA TYR A 832 4.19 34.08 18.66
C TYR A 832 5.60 34.06 18.08
N GLU A 833 5.69 34.60 16.86
CA GLU A 833 6.87 35.25 16.30
C GLU A 833 7.50 36.16 17.38
N PRO A 834 8.83 36.24 17.51
CA PRO A 834 9.44 37.04 18.57
C PRO A 834 8.88 38.47 18.55
N ALA A 835 8.60 39.04 19.73
CA ALA A 835 8.11 40.42 19.83
C ALA A 835 9.08 41.36 19.12
N GLU A 836 8.60 42.45 18.49
CA GLU A 836 9.43 43.35 17.65
C GLU A 836 10.75 43.77 18.31
N ALA A 837 10.78 43.91 19.63
CA ALA A 837 11.97 44.25 20.42
C ALA A 837 13.04 43.13 20.51
N THR A 838 12.67 41.86 20.42
CA THR A 838 13.57 40.68 20.50
C THR A 838 13.69 39.91 19.18
N ALA A 839 12.85 40.23 18.20
CA ALA A 839 12.87 39.61 16.87
C ALA A 839 14.19 39.83 16.15
N ALA A 840 14.73 41.05 16.20
CA ALA A 840 15.98 41.37 15.53
C ALA A 840 17.17 40.57 16.07
N GLU A 841 17.24 40.35 17.38
CA GLU A 841 18.31 39.58 18.03
C GLU A 841 18.17 38.07 17.75
N TYR A 842 16.95 37.55 17.84
CA TYR A 842 16.65 36.17 17.47
C TYR A 842 17.00 35.88 16.01
N TRP A 843 16.56 36.73 15.07
CA TRP A 843 16.83 36.55 13.64
C TRP A 843 18.31 36.71 13.32
N ARG A 844 19.04 37.60 14.01
CA ARG A 844 20.49 37.72 13.88
C ARG A 844 21.20 36.45 14.34
N ALA A 845 20.81 35.87 15.47
CA ALA A 845 21.39 34.62 15.97
C ALA A 845 21.11 33.43 15.02
N VAL A 846 19.90 33.35 14.46
CA VAL A 846 19.53 32.35 13.45
C VAL A 846 20.35 32.52 12.17
N GLN A 847 20.50 33.75 11.68
CA GLN A 847 21.34 34.05 10.51
C GLN A 847 22.79 33.65 10.75
N THR A 848 23.39 34.02 11.89
CA THR A 848 24.77 33.61 12.23
C THR A 848 24.94 32.09 12.23
N LEU A 849 23.97 31.34 12.76
CA LEU A 849 24.00 29.88 12.76
C LEU A 849 23.92 29.31 11.33
N LEU A 850 23.00 29.81 10.51
CA LEU A 850 22.81 29.35 9.13
C LEU A 850 24.00 29.70 8.24
N ASP A 851 24.53 30.92 8.36
CA ASP A 851 25.71 31.39 7.64
C ASP A 851 26.96 30.60 8.05
N GLY A 852 27.10 30.25 9.34
CA GLY A 852 28.17 29.40 9.84
C GLY A 852 28.13 27.98 9.25
N VAL A 853 26.93 27.43 9.04
CA VAL A 853 26.73 26.14 8.36
C VAL A 853 27.05 26.25 6.86
N GLU A 854 26.60 27.32 6.18
CA GLU A 854 26.86 27.52 4.75
C GLU A 854 28.36 27.73 4.45
N GLN A 855 29.05 28.53 5.27
CA GLN A 855 30.48 28.80 5.11
C GLN A 855 31.36 27.60 5.49
N GLY A 856 30.92 26.75 6.43
CA GLY A 856 31.59 25.49 6.77
C GLY A 856 31.36 24.36 5.76
N ALA A 857 30.31 24.45 4.94
CA ALA A 857 29.89 23.42 3.98
C ALA A 857 30.44 23.62 2.55
N ARG A 858 31.23 24.66 2.28
CA ARG A 858 31.98 24.81 1.02
C ARG A 858 33.42 24.29 1.23
N PRO A 859 33.71 22.99 1.07
CA PRO A 859 35.09 22.59 0.82
C PRO A 859 35.52 23.23 -0.50
N ALA A 860 36.67 23.90 -0.49
CA ALA A 860 37.40 24.14 -1.73
C ALA A 860 37.62 22.77 -2.41
N ASP A 861 37.51 22.72 -3.73
CA ASP A 861 37.72 21.49 -4.52
C ASP A 861 38.99 20.75 -4.05
N ASP A 862 38.87 19.42 -3.91
CA ASP A 862 39.84 18.45 -3.36
C ASP A 862 40.26 18.70 -1.89
N THR A 863 39.48 18.16 -0.94
CA THR A 863 39.90 18.07 0.47
C THR A 863 40.33 16.66 0.87
N LEU A 864 41.25 16.58 1.84
CA LEU A 864 41.69 15.37 2.56
C LEU A 864 40.57 14.46 3.09
N LEU A 865 39.32 14.95 3.17
CA LEU A 865 38.14 14.22 3.63
C LEU A 865 37.37 13.52 2.50
N THR A 866 37.65 13.89 1.25
CA THR A 866 36.89 13.45 0.07
C THR A 866 37.70 12.58 -0.89
N ASP A 867 39.03 12.53 -0.72
CA ASP A 867 39.97 11.81 -1.58
C ASP A 867 40.16 10.36 -1.09
N ASP A 868 39.81 9.36 -1.92
CA ASP A 868 39.93 7.91 -1.65
C ASP A 868 39.24 7.36 -0.37
N VAL A 869 38.32 8.10 0.24
CA VAL A 869 37.52 7.66 1.40
C VAL A 869 36.07 7.33 0.97
N PRO A 870 35.47 6.21 1.42
CA PRO A 870 34.05 5.94 1.18
C PRO A 870 33.19 7.10 1.67
N GLN A 871 32.42 7.72 0.77
CA GLN A 871 31.52 8.83 1.08
C GLN A 871 30.07 8.37 1.16
N PRO A 872 29.61 7.74 2.26
CA PRO A 872 28.17 7.60 2.46
C PRO A 872 27.63 9.02 2.72
N SER A 873 26.92 9.63 1.75
CA SER A 873 26.34 10.97 1.95
C SER A 873 25.35 10.93 3.12
N PRO A 874 25.70 11.42 4.32
CA PRO A 874 24.79 11.33 5.45
C PRO A 874 23.70 12.38 5.27
N VAL A 875 22.44 12.00 5.55
CA VAL A 875 21.32 12.95 5.51
C VAL A 875 20.95 13.31 6.94
N LEU A 876 21.15 14.57 7.30
CA LEU A 876 20.65 15.08 8.58
C LEU A 876 19.12 15.11 8.54
N ARG A 877 18.46 14.35 9.42
CA ARG A 877 16.99 14.28 9.51
C ARG A 877 16.54 14.44 10.95
N GLN A 878 15.38 15.08 11.11
CA GLN A 878 14.67 15.07 12.39
C GLN A 878 14.09 13.67 12.62
N VAL A 879 14.50 13.04 13.73
CA VAL A 879 14.05 11.70 14.13
C VAL A 879 13.45 11.75 15.53
N PRO A 880 12.47 10.87 15.86
CA PRO A 880 11.86 10.90 17.17
C PRO A 880 12.90 10.57 18.24
N ARG A 881 12.86 11.30 19.36
CA ARG A 881 13.63 10.92 20.55
C ARG A 881 12.96 9.70 21.17
N VAL A 882 13.65 8.56 21.20
CA VAL A 882 13.22 7.34 21.88
C VAL A 882 14.24 6.96 22.94
#